data_AF-A0A0M3AKR6-F1
#
_entry.id   AF-A0A0M3AKR6-F1
#
_cell.length_a   1.000
_cell.length_b   1.000
_cell.length_c   1.000
_cell.angle_alpha   90.00
_cell.angle_beta   90.00
_cell.angle_gamma   90.00
#
_symmetry.space_group_name_H-M   'P 1'
#
loop_
_entity.id
_entity.type
_entity.pdbx_description
1 polymer ?
#
loop_
_entity_poly.entity_id
_entity_poly.type
_entity_poly.pdbx_seq_one_letter_code
_entity_poly.pdbx_strand_id
1 'polypeptide(L)'
;MPAIPDALILGEQRAAAILGDRLGSTDPITRADLSAAMMQAFGGSDADGLWTQRDSFEILEHALVQHLGLRPLSLRKPCDVAAACDLLDRLPTHTVRSEEQVEWQQFSTPVDLAALAVVLADIQPDDIILEPSAGNGLLVAHCGRSATLQLNELAPRRRIRLTQSFPDALVTGHDGALIDAALAAAPRPSLVLMNPPFSRSAGRGADRHAALRHLAAALRRLRPGGRLVAVMPEWFNPHARIGDPTWTGLQHASLRASIRLDKCYLRHGTSISVRLLVIDRVGGGEVPPTIESGSIRELIATLAVPSRAPLPPLPAQPGRPAAISLFSAARATRPRPRPCHAPVRNDVAAVRYSALDTPAPLLGQVGVYLPYRPSRIRFETAGEHPTALVESVAMGSIAAPIPRYVPLLPERTVSHRLLSASQLETVVYAGHAWSQFLPGKFLPAREGAGLEESEQGHAYRKGYFLGDGTGAGKGRQVAACILDNWLQGRRRNIWVTKNEMLLEDARRDWTALGGLPGDIQPLSNWKIDQPLALEQGVLFVTYPMLRSARGASSRLQQIIQWAGPDFEGVIGFDEAHEMGGVGGGEGALGRKEGSLQGLCGVLLQNNLPGARILYATATAASDVNNLAYAVRLGLWGPETAFANREQFIADIRKGGIAAMELVARDLKALGLYTARALSFDGVEYEILRHELTPGQIAIYDRYAEAWQVIHRNMERALELTGVVDPLEDRTLNSGAKAAARSRFETTKQRFFGQLLLSMKLPTVIAAIEAHLDANQSVVIQLVTTAQSILDRRLGELSAGERADLEIDLSP
;
A
#
# COMPACT_ATOMS: atom_id res chain seq x y z
N MET A 1 -21.64 -1.93 11.31
CA MET A 1 -21.82 -3.32 10.83
C MET A 1 -23.30 -3.63 10.89
N PRO A 2 -23.88 -4.30 9.89
CA PRO A 2 -25.24 -4.83 10.03
C PRO A 2 -25.28 -5.76 11.25
N ALA A 3 -26.36 -5.69 12.02
CA ALA A 3 -26.56 -6.62 13.13
C ALA A 3 -26.59 -8.05 12.59
N ILE A 4 -25.81 -8.95 13.20
CA ILE A 4 -25.86 -10.37 12.87
C ILE A 4 -27.21 -10.88 13.37
N PRO A 5 -28.04 -11.55 12.55
CA PRO A 5 -29.36 -11.99 12.97
C PRO A 5 -29.30 -12.92 14.19
N ASP A 6 -30.14 -12.70 15.19
CA ASP A 6 -30.19 -13.52 16.41
C ASP A 6 -30.45 -15.01 16.11
N ALA A 7 -31.24 -15.29 15.07
CA ALA A 7 -31.51 -16.64 14.60
C ALA A 7 -30.23 -17.38 14.13
N LEU A 8 -29.29 -16.67 13.51
CA LEU A 8 -28.01 -17.23 13.08
C LEU A 8 -27.16 -17.60 14.31
N ILE A 9 -27.07 -16.70 15.28
CA ILE A 9 -26.30 -16.92 16.52
C ILE A 9 -26.87 -18.11 17.29
N LEU A 10 -28.20 -18.21 17.42
CA LEU A 10 -28.86 -19.32 18.10
C LEU A 10 -28.63 -20.65 17.37
N GLY A 11 -28.68 -20.66 16.03
CA GLY A 11 -28.34 -21.82 15.22
C GLY A 11 -26.89 -22.26 15.43
N GLU A 12 -25.93 -21.33 15.42
CA GLU A 12 -24.51 -21.61 15.68
C GLU A 12 -24.30 -22.24 17.07
N GLN A 13 -24.93 -21.69 18.11
CA GLN A 13 -24.86 -22.21 19.47
C GLN A 13 -25.43 -23.63 19.59
N ARG A 14 -26.58 -23.88 18.96
CA ARG A 14 -27.22 -25.20 18.97
C ARG A 14 -26.38 -26.24 18.24
N ALA A 15 -25.83 -25.90 17.08
CA ALA A 15 -24.93 -26.78 16.34
C ALA A 15 -23.66 -27.08 17.15
N ALA A 16 -23.08 -26.08 17.81
CA ALA A 16 -21.91 -26.26 18.66
C ALA A 16 -22.18 -27.20 19.84
N ALA A 17 -23.35 -27.08 20.49
CA ALA A 17 -23.76 -27.98 21.57
C ALA A 17 -23.88 -29.43 21.11
N ILE A 18 -24.53 -29.68 19.96
CA ILE A 18 -24.67 -31.03 19.38
C ILE A 18 -23.29 -31.65 19.07
N LEU A 19 -22.36 -30.86 18.52
CA LEU A 19 -20.99 -31.33 18.27
C LEU A 19 -20.19 -31.52 19.56
N GLY A 20 -20.42 -30.69 20.58
CA GLY A 20 -19.81 -30.81 21.89
C GLY A 20 -20.10 -32.14 22.59
N ASP A 21 -21.34 -32.64 22.47
CA ASP A 21 -21.74 -33.96 22.99
C ASP A 21 -20.95 -35.09 22.30
N ARG A 22 -20.75 -34.99 20.98
CA ARG A 22 -19.97 -35.97 20.20
C ARG A 22 -18.48 -35.92 20.51
N LEU A 23 -17.92 -34.73 20.73
CA LEU A 23 -16.55 -34.57 21.22
C LEU A 23 -16.35 -35.28 22.58
N GLY A 24 -17.43 -35.45 23.35
CA GLY A 24 -17.45 -36.19 24.61
C GLY A 24 -17.32 -37.71 24.50
N SER A 25 -17.57 -38.33 23.32
CA SER A 25 -17.36 -39.77 23.10
C SER A 25 -15.91 -40.07 22.70
N THR A 26 -15.56 -41.31 22.36
CA THR A 26 -14.26 -41.70 21.76
C THR A 26 -14.33 -41.90 20.24
N ASP A 27 -15.50 -41.73 19.64
CA ASP A 27 -15.72 -42.04 18.23
C ASP A 27 -15.13 -40.95 17.31
N PRO A 28 -14.72 -41.31 16.08
CA PRO A 28 -14.36 -40.32 15.06
C PRO A 28 -15.54 -39.43 14.71
N ILE A 29 -15.29 -38.13 14.55
CA ILE A 29 -16.28 -37.17 14.04
C ILE A 29 -16.09 -37.07 12.53
N THR A 30 -17.14 -37.38 11.79
CA THR A 30 -17.12 -37.35 10.33
C THR A 30 -17.71 -36.04 9.80
N ARG A 31 -17.48 -35.75 8.52
CA ARG A 31 -18.15 -34.64 7.83
C ARG A 31 -19.68 -34.77 7.86
N ALA A 32 -20.20 -36.00 7.81
CA ALA A 32 -21.64 -36.25 7.87
C ALA A 32 -22.22 -35.83 9.23
N ASP A 33 -21.46 -36.03 10.31
CA ASP A 33 -21.87 -35.58 11.65
C ASP A 33 -21.93 -34.06 11.76
N LEU A 34 -20.97 -33.35 11.12
CA LEU A 34 -21.02 -31.89 11.02
C LEU A 34 -22.26 -31.41 10.26
N SER A 35 -22.54 -32.01 9.11
CA SER A 35 -23.73 -31.67 8.31
C SER A 35 -25.03 -31.96 9.07
N ALA A 36 -25.11 -33.08 9.78
CA ALA A 36 -26.28 -33.43 10.59
C ALA A 36 -26.52 -32.43 11.73
N ALA A 37 -25.46 -32.03 12.44
CA ALA A 37 -25.55 -31.03 13.51
C ALA A 37 -26.01 -29.67 12.97
N MET A 38 -25.48 -29.23 11.82
CA MET A 38 -25.89 -27.98 11.18
C MET A 38 -27.33 -28.05 10.67
N MET A 39 -27.75 -29.14 10.02
CA MET A 39 -29.13 -29.32 9.56
C MET A 39 -30.14 -29.29 10.72
N GLN A 40 -29.82 -29.97 11.82
CA GLN A 40 -30.67 -29.98 13.01
C GLN A 40 -30.77 -28.61 13.67
N ALA A 41 -29.69 -27.81 13.64
CA ALA A 41 -29.64 -26.51 14.28
C ALA A 41 -30.31 -25.41 13.43
N PHE A 42 -30.09 -25.42 12.12
CA PHE A 42 -30.55 -24.39 11.18
C PHE A 42 -31.88 -24.75 10.48
N GLY A 43 -32.34 -26.00 10.58
CA GLY A 43 -33.63 -26.44 10.03
C GLY A 43 -33.62 -26.75 8.52
N GLY A 44 -32.44 -26.90 7.90
CA GLY A 44 -32.28 -27.24 6.49
C GLY A 44 -30.82 -27.45 6.08
N SER A 45 -30.59 -27.80 4.81
CA SER A 45 -29.28 -28.14 4.26
C SER A 45 -28.47 -26.91 3.82
N ASP A 46 -27.20 -27.13 3.48
CA ASP A 46 -26.35 -26.11 2.86
C ASP A 46 -26.84 -25.72 1.46
N ALA A 47 -27.53 -26.61 0.75
CA ALA A 47 -28.18 -26.32 -0.54
C ALA A 47 -29.34 -25.31 -0.42
N ASP A 48 -29.95 -25.21 0.76
CA ASP A 48 -31.02 -24.24 1.06
C ASP A 48 -30.47 -22.83 1.37
N GLY A 49 -29.14 -22.66 1.36
CA GLY A 49 -28.47 -21.38 1.61
C GLY A 49 -28.46 -20.93 3.07
N LEU A 50 -28.87 -21.81 4.01
CA LEU A 50 -28.98 -21.49 5.44
C LEU A 50 -27.62 -21.46 6.16
N TRP A 51 -26.66 -22.24 5.68
CA TRP A 51 -25.28 -22.32 6.17
C TRP A 51 -24.37 -22.88 5.08
N THR A 52 -23.06 -22.70 5.21
CA THR A 52 -22.07 -23.25 4.26
C THR A 52 -21.26 -24.38 4.87
N GLN A 53 -20.71 -25.27 4.04
CA GLN A 53 -19.77 -26.29 4.52
C GLN A 53 -18.58 -25.72 5.31
N ARG A 54 -18.18 -24.45 5.08
CA ARG A 54 -17.15 -23.80 5.90
C ARG A 54 -17.68 -23.44 7.29
N ASP A 55 -18.92 -22.96 7.40
CA ASP A 55 -19.55 -22.68 8.70
C ASP A 55 -19.53 -23.93 9.58
N SER A 56 -19.75 -25.13 9.03
CA SER A 56 -19.72 -26.36 9.84
C SER A 56 -18.34 -26.67 10.45
N PHE A 57 -17.24 -26.39 9.74
CA PHE A 57 -15.88 -26.49 10.29
C PHE A 57 -15.59 -25.39 11.32
N GLU A 58 -16.09 -24.18 11.09
CA GLU A 58 -15.97 -23.08 12.07
C GLU A 58 -16.73 -23.36 13.37
N ILE A 59 -17.88 -24.02 13.27
CA ILE A 59 -18.67 -24.46 14.42
C ILE A 59 -18.04 -25.66 15.12
N LEU A 60 -17.40 -26.58 14.38
CA LEU A 60 -16.57 -27.62 14.99
C LEU A 60 -15.43 -27.02 15.83
N GLU A 61 -14.71 -26.03 15.30
CA GLU A 61 -13.67 -25.32 16.05
C GLU A 61 -14.23 -24.65 17.31
N HIS A 62 -15.39 -24.01 17.21
CA HIS A 62 -16.06 -23.40 18.37
C HIS A 62 -16.49 -24.44 19.41
N ALA A 63 -17.08 -25.56 18.98
CA ALA A 63 -17.48 -26.67 19.85
C ALA A 63 -16.26 -27.30 20.54
N LEU A 64 -15.13 -27.39 19.84
CA LEU A 64 -13.87 -27.88 20.40
C LEU A 64 -13.35 -26.98 21.51
N VAL A 65 -13.41 -25.66 21.32
CA VAL A 65 -13.06 -24.67 22.36
C VAL A 65 -13.97 -24.81 23.58
N GLN A 66 -15.29 -24.94 23.38
CA GLN A 66 -16.23 -25.14 24.49
C GLN A 66 -15.98 -26.46 25.22
N HIS A 67 -15.73 -27.55 24.48
CA HIS A 67 -15.42 -28.87 25.02
C HIS A 67 -14.17 -28.81 25.91
N LEU A 68 -13.09 -28.18 25.43
CA LEU A 68 -11.85 -28.01 26.17
C LEU A 68 -12.01 -27.07 27.38
N GLY A 69 -12.88 -26.07 27.28
CA GLY A 69 -13.23 -25.21 28.43
C GLY A 69 -13.98 -25.96 29.54
N LEU A 70 -14.79 -26.96 29.17
CA LEU A 70 -15.52 -27.82 30.12
C LEU A 70 -14.66 -29.00 30.63
N ARG A 71 -13.80 -29.54 29.78
CA ARG A 71 -12.92 -30.70 30.02
C ARG A 71 -11.48 -30.34 29.62
N PRO A 72 -10.79 -29.50 30.41
CA PRO A 72 -9.45 -29.05 30.06
C PRO A 72 -8.45 -30.20 30.11
N LEU A 73 -7.52 -30.21 29.15
CA LEU A 73 -6.38 -31.10 29.18
C LEU A 73 -5.36 -30.63 30.22
N SER A 74 -4.77 -31.56 30.97
CA SER A 74 -3.70 -31.25 31.91
C SER A 74 -2.36 -31.12 31.18
N LEU A 75 -2.03 -29.94 30.68
CA LEU A 75 -0.83 -29.68 29.89
C LEU A 75 0.35 -29.17 30.74
N ARG A 76 1.02 -30.06 31.48
CA ARG A 76 2.18 -29.68 32.33
C ARG A 76 3.51 -30.09 31.73
N LYS A 77 3.51 -31.14 30.92
CA LYS A 77 4.71 -31.73 30.31
C LYS A 77 4.46 -31.98 28.82
N PRO A 78 5.51 -32.06 28.00
CA PRO A 78 5.38 -32.36 26.57
C PRO A 78 4.56 -33.61 26.27
N CYS A 79 4.72 -34.69 27.05
CA CYS A 79 3.95 -35.93 26.84
C CYS A 79 2.43 -35.76 26.99
N ASP A 80 1.97 -34.75 27.72
CA ASP A 80 0.54 -34.48 27.91
C ASP A 80 -0.14 -34.00 26.62
N VAL A 81 0.64 -33.49 25.66
CA VAL A 81 0.15 -33.07 24.34
C VAL A 81 -0.40 -34.26 23.53
N ALA A 82 -0.01 -35.50 23.87
CA ALA A 82 -0.53 -36.70 23.21
C ALA A 82 -2.05 -36.78 23.20
N ALA A 83 -2.72 -36.34 24.28
CA ALA A 83 -4.18 -36.31 24.34
C ALA A 83 -4.81 -35.33 23.34
N ALA A 84 -4.12 -34.21 23.05
CA ALA A 84 -4.55 -33.27 22.02
C ALA A 84 -4.32 -33.84 20.60
N CYS A 85 -3.24 -34.59 20.40
CA CYS A 85 -3.01 -35.33 19.15
C CYS A 85 -4.11 -36.37 18.91
N ASP A 86 -4.49 -37.14 19.94
CA ASP A 86 -5.55 -38.14 19.84
C ASP A 86 -6.91 -37.50 19.55
N LEU A 87 -7.17 -36.33 20.13
CA LEU A 87 -8.35 -35.54 19.82
C LEU A 87 -8.35 -35.05 18.37
N LEU A 88 -7.22 -34.53 17.87
CA LEU A 88 -7.08 -34.10 16.48
C LEU A 88 -7.32 -35.24 15.48
N ASP A 89 -6.82 -36.44 15.79
CA ASP A 89 -6.94 -37.60 14.90
C ASP A 89 -8.38 -38.07 14.66
N ARG A 90 -9.27 -37.75 15.61
CA ARG A 90 -10.70 -38.00 15.51
C ARG A 90 -11.47 -36.96 14.71
N LEU A 91 -10.86 -35.80 14.41
CA LEU A 91 -11.53 -34.71 13.71
C LEU A 91 -11.47 -34.93 12.18
N PRO A 92 -12.50 -34.49 11.44
CA PRO A 92 -12.49 -34.56 9.99
C PRO A 92 -11.48 -33.56 9.41
N THR A 93 -10.89 -33.91 8.27
CA THR A 93 -10.03 -32.97 7.53
C THR A 93 -10.86 -31.85 6.92
N HIS A 94 -10.40 -30.61 7.02
CA HIS A 94 -11.02 -29.44 6.40
C HIS A 94 -10.80 -29.51 4.88
N THR A 95 -11.75 -30.11 4.16
CA THR A 95 -11.66 -30.35 2.70
C THR A 95 -12.19 -29.19 1.85
N VAL A 96 -12.88 -28.23 2.44
CA VAL A 96 -13.44 -27.05 1.74
C VAL A 96 -12.73 -25.80 2.22
N ARG A 97 -12.22 -25.01 1.26
CA ARG A 97 -11.60 -23.70 1.50
C ARG A 97 -12.47 -22.61 0.88
N SER A 98 -12.82 -21.58 1.64
CA SER A 98 -13.49 -20.41 1.09
C SER A 98 -12.47 -19.47 0.41
N GLU A 99 -12.92 -18.67 -0.55
CA GLU A 99 -12.10 -17.60 -1.14
C GLU A 99 -11.55 -16.68 -0.06
N GLU A 100 -12.38 -16.31 0.93
CA GLU A 100 -11.99 -15.47 2.08
C GLU A 100 -10.90 -16.13 2.94
N GLN A 101 -10.96 -17.44 3.16
CA GLN A 101 -9.94 -18.17 3.93
C GLN A 101 -8.60 -18.21 3.19
N VAL A 102 -8.62 -18.45 1.88
CA VAL A 102 -7.43 -18.45 1.03
C VAL A 102 -6.86 -17.03 0.90
N GLU A 103 -7.74 -16.05 0.74
CA GLU A 103 -7.40 -14.63 0.59
C GLU A 103 -6.76 -14.09 1.86
N TRP A 104 -7.34 -14.34 3.05
CA TRP A 104 -6.86 -13.81 4.32
C TRP A 104 -5.91 -14.74 5.10
N GLN A 105 -5.60 -15.92 4.56
CA GLN A 105 -4.76 -16.95 5.22
C GLN A 105 -5.24 -17.32 6.62
N GLN A 106 -6.56 -17.41 6.80
CA GLN A 106 -7.19 -17.70 8.09
C GLN A 106 -7.24 -19.20 8.35
N PHE A 107 -6.09 -19.80 8.63
CA PHE A 107 -6.02 -21.18 9.12
C PHE A 107 -6.02 -21.17 10.63
N SER A 108 -7.03 -21.80 11.23
CA SER A 108 -7.09 -21.99 12.68
C SER A 108 -5.93 -22.88 13.12
N THR A 109 -5.36 -22.58 14.28
CA THR A 109 -4.29 -23.39 14.87
C THR A 109 -4.85 -24.75 15.24
N PRO A 110 -4.24 -25.87 14.79
CA PRO A 110 -4.63 -27.21 15.21
C PRO A 110 -4.53 -27.40 16.73
N VAL A 111 -5.38 -28.26 17.30
CA VAL A 111 -5.50 -28.43 18.77
C VAL A 111 -4.23 -28.99 19.42
N ASP A 112 -3.49 -29.85 18.73
CA ASP A 112 -2.20 -30.37 19.18
C ASP A 112 -1.10 -29.31 19.16
N LEU A 113 -1.04 -28.47 18.13
CA LEU A 113 -0.13 -27.33 18.05
C LEU A 113 -0.48 -26.26 19.11
N ALA A 114 -1.76 -26.04 19.36
CA ALA A 114 -2.23 -25.17 20.44
C ALA A 114 -1.79 -25.69 21.82
N ALA A 115 -1.98 -26.99 22.07
CA ALA A 115 -1.54 -27.63 23.31
C ALA A 115 -0.01 -27.56 23.49
N LEU A 116 0.76 -27.79 22.43
CA LEU A 116 2.22 -27.64 22.45
C LEU A 116 2.66 -26.20 22.78
N ALA A 117 2.00 -25.20 22.20
CA ALA A 117 2.28 -23.80 22.49
C ALA A 117 2.01 -23.46 23.97
N VAL A 118 0.96 -24.02 24.56
CA VAL A 118 0.63 -23.86 25.99
C VAL A 118 1.66 -24.54 26.89
N VAL A 119 2.14 -25.73 26.55
CA VAL A 119 3.22 -26.39 27.32
C VAL A 119 4.50 -25.54 27.29
N LEU A 120 4.87 -25.00 26.12
CA LEU A 120 6.06 -24.15 25.98
C LEU A 120 5.91 -22.78 26.65
N ALA A 121 4.68 -22.31 26.80
CA ALA A 121 4.37 -21.06 27.48
C ALA A 121 4.63 -21.11 28.98
N ASP A 122 4.55 -22.30 29.59
CA ASP A 122 4.77 -22.50 31.03
C ASP A 122 3.91 -21.51 31.86
N ILE A 123 2.59 -21.60 31.63
CA ILE A 123 1.59 -20.66 32.16
C ILE A 123 1.63 -20.66 33.69
N GLN A 124 1.73 -19.45 34.26
CA GLN A 124 1.68 -19.22 35.71
C GLN A 124 0.30 -18.72 36.14
N PRO A 125 -0.11 -18.95 37.40
CA PRO A 125 -1.46 -18.57 37.87
C PRO A 125 -1.79 -17.08 37.80
N ASP A 126 -0.77 -16.21 37.84
CA ASP A 126 -0.90 -14.75 37.78
C ASP A 126 -0.72 -14.17 36.37
N ASP A 127 -0.67 -15.03 35.34
CA ASP A 127 -0.47 -14.56 33.98
C ASP A 127 -1.69 -13.78 33.44
N ILE A 128 -1.37 -12.67 32.80
CA ILE A 128 -2.26 -11.99 31.86
C ILE A 128 -1.85 -12.41 30.46
N ILE A 129 -2.71 -13.18 29.80
CA ILE A 129 -2.44 -13.82 28.51
C ILE A 129 -3.10 -13.01 27.41
N LEU A 130 -2.30 -12.57 26.44
CA LEU A 130 -2.79 -11.92 25.22
C LEU A 130 -2.72 -12.87 24.02
N GLU A 131 -3.84 -13.01 23.32
CA GLU A 131 -3.90 -13.60 21.98
C GLU A 131 -4.34 -12.52 20.96
N PRO A 132 -3.41 -11.96 20.17
CA PRO A 132 -3.67 -10.79 19.32
C PRO A 132 -4.45 -11.11 18.03
N SER A 133 -4.65 -12.39 17.71
CA SER A 133 -5.33 -12.86 16.50
C SER A 133 -6.03 -14.19 16.81
N ALA A 134 -7.10 -14.08 17.61
CA ALA A 134 -7.62 -15.21 18.38
C ALA A 134 -8.45 -16.23 17.60
N GLY A 135 -8.98 -15.89 16.43
CA GLY A 135 -9.88 -16.77 15.69
C GLY A 135 -11.07 -17.19 16.57
N ASN A 136 -11.28 -18.50 16.70
CA ASN A 136 -12.27 -19.06 17.63
C ASN A 136 -11.74 -19.29 19.06
N GLY A 137 -10.45 -19.03 19.32
CA GLY A 137 -9.82 -19.09 20.64
C GLY A 137 -9.21 -20.45 20.99
N LEU A 138 -8.84 -21.27 19.99
CA LEU A 138 -8.29 -22.60 20.26
C LEU A 138 -6.92 -22.56 20.93
N LEU A 139 -6.08 -21.56 20.62
CA LEU A 139 -4.75 -21.41 21.22
C LEU A 139 -4.83 -21.15 22.73
N VAL A 140 -5.89 -20.47 23.19
CA VAL A 140 -6.15 -20.18 24.60
C VAL A 140 -7.13 -21.15 25.27
N ALA A 141 -7.76 -22.05 24.52
CA ALA A 141 -8.74 -23.00 25.05
C ALA A 141 -8.16 -23.91 26.16
N HIS A 142 -6.86 -24.16 26.13
CA HIS A 142 -6.16 -24.96 27.13
C HIS A 142 -5.57 -24.16 28.30
N CYS A 143 -5.69 -22.82 28.32
CA CYS A 143 -5.11 -21.98 29.37
C CYS A 143 -5.87 -22.07 30.72
N GLY A 144 -7.04 -22.71 30.73
CA GLY A 144 -7.88 -22.86 31.93
C GLY A 144 -8.63 -21.58 32.32
N ARG A 145 -9.63 -21.69 33.21
CA ARG A 145 -10.53 -20.60 33.62
C ARG A 145 -9.90 -19.57 34.58
N SER A 146 -8.72 -19.85 35.11
CA SER A 146 -8.05 -18.98 36.10
C SER A 146 -7.15 -17.91 35.48
N ALA A 147 -6.86 -17.99 34.18
CA ALA A 147 -6.01 -17.02 33.50
C ALA A 147 -6.79 -15.76 33.11
N THR A 148 -6.18 -14.58 33.26
CA THR A 148 -6.77 -13.34 32.75
C THR A 148 -6.50 -13.24 31.25
N LEU A 149 -7.55 -13.36 30.43
CA LEU A 149 -7.42 -13.39 28.98
C LEU A 149 -7.72 -12.03 28.33
N GLN A 150 -6.86 -11.64 27.39
CA GLN A 150 -7.07 -10.54 26.45
C GLN A 150 -7.07 -11.14 25.04
N LEU A 151 -8.23 -11.15 24.38
CA LEU A 151 -8.42 -11.83 23.08
C LEU A 151 -8.80 -10.80 22.03
N ASN A 152 -8.09 -10.81 20.90
CA ASN A 152 -8.36 -9.87 19.81
C ASN A 152 -8.65 -10.62 18.51
N GLU A 153 -9.81 -10.36 17.91
CA GLU A 153 -10.24 -11.02 16.66
C GLU A 153 -10.94 -10.03 15.72
N LEU A 154 -10.50 -9.97 14.46
CA LEU A 154 -11.00 -8.99 13.50
C LEU A 154 -12.39 -9.37 12.95
N ALA A 155 -12.69 -10.67 12.82
CA ALA A 155 -13.97 -11.16 12.30
C ALA A 155 -15.10 -11.03 13.34
N PRO A 156 -16.19 -10.30 13.04
CA PRO A 156 -17.28 -10.08 14.00
C PRO A 156 -17.97 -11.34 14.50
N ARG A 157 -18.23 -12.32 13.62
CA ARG A 157 -18.86 -13.61 13.98
C ARG A 157 -17.99 -14.40 14.97
N ARG A 158 -16.67 -14.42 14.76
CA ARG A 158 -15.74 -15.10 15.66
C ARG A 158 -15.59 -14.37 17.00
N ARG A 159 -15.63 -13.03 17.02
CA ARG A 159 -15.68 -12.26 18.30
C ARG A 159 -16.90 -12.60 19.15
N ILE A 160 -18.07 -12.79 18.53
CA ILE A 160 -19.28 -13.20 19.25
C ILE A 160 -19.05 -14.57 19.89
N ARG A 161 -18.54 -15.54 19.13
CA ARG A 161 -18.17 -16.87 19.63
C ARG A 161 -17.12 -16.82 20.75
N LEU A 162 -16.10 -15.98 20.62
CA LEU A 162 -15.11 -15.77 21.69
C LEU A 162 -15.73 -15.25 22.97
N THR A 163 -16.65 -14.28 22.86
CA THR A 163 -17.36 -13.72 24.03
C THR A 163 -18.25 -14.77 24.70
N GLN A 164 -18.79 -15.73 23.94
CA GLN A 164 -19.58 -16.84 24.47
C GLN A 164 -18.70 -17.90 25.16
N SER A 165 -17.56 -18.26 24.56
CA SER A 165 -16.65 -19.26 25.11
C SER A 165 -15.83 -18.73 26.30
N PHE A 166 -15.53 -17.43 26.31
CA PHE A 166 -14.68 -16.77 27.30
C PHE A 166 -15.36 -15.50 27.82
N PRO A 167 -16.44 -15.63 28.62
CA PRO A 167 -17.23 -14.48 29.09
C PRO A 167 -16.43 -13.50 29.97
N ASP A 168 -15.41 -13.99 30.66
CA ASP A 168 -14.55 -13.18 31.55
C ASP A 168 -13.35 -12.54 30.82
N ALA A 169 -13.17 -12.81 29.52
CA ALA A 169 -12.06 -12.29 28.74
C ALA A 169 -12.34 -10.86 28.23
N LEU A 170 -11.29 -10.04 28.16
CA LEU A 170 -11.35 -8.79 27.40
C LEU A 170 -11.29 -9.12 25.90
N VAL A 171 -12.43 -9.05 25.20
CA VAL A 171 -12.50 -9.30 23.75
C VAL A 171 -12.51 -8.00 22.95
N THR A 172 -11.58 -7.84 22.02
CA THR A 172 -11.45 -6.66 21.13
C THR A 172 -11.41 -7.03 19.65
N GLY A 173 -11.52 -6.03 18.77
CA GLY A 173 -11.57 -6.21 17.31
C GLY A 173 -10.65 -5.28 16.54
N HIS A 174 -9.42 -5.10 17.03
CA HIS A 174 -8.41 -4.24 16.43
C HIS A 174 -7.52 -5.00 15.44
N ASP A 175 -6.80 -4.27 14.59
CA ASP A 175 -5.70 -4.86 13.82
C ASP A 175 -4.58 -5.33 14.77
N GLY A 176 -4.22 -6.61 14.70
CA GLY A 176 -3.17 -7.21 15.52
C GLY A 176 -1.80 -6.57 15.33
N ALA A 177 -1.52 -5.95 14.17
CA ALA A 177 -0.30 -5.17 13.95
C ALA A 177 -0.26 -3.85 14.75
N LEU A 178 -1.41 -3.41 15.27
CA LEU A 178 -1.59 -2.18 16.06
C LEU A 178 -1.93 -2.47 17.53
N ILE A 179 -1.85 -3.73 17.97
CA ILE A 179 -2.35 -4.17 19.28
C ILE A 179 -1.71 -3.42 20.47
N ASP A 180 -0.44 -3.02 20.33
CA ASP A 180 0.28 -2.24 21.34
C ASP A 180 -0.39 -0.89 21.63
N ALA A 181 -0.74 -0.16 20.57
CA ALA A 181 -1.41 1.14 20.67
C ALA A 181 -2.90 0.96 21.01
N ALA A 182 -3.56 -0.02 20.41
CA ALA A 182 -5.00 -0.23 20.58
C ALA A 182 -5.37 -0.65 22.01
N LEU A 183 -4.53 -1.45 22.67
CA LEU A 183 -4.74 -1.88 24.06
C LEU A 183 -3.95 -1.04 25.08
N ALA A 184 -3.57 0.20 24.75
CA ALA A 184 -2.76 1.05 25.64
C ALA A 184 -3.35 1.18 27.06
N ALA A 185 -4.69 1.22 27.18
CA ALA A 185 -5.41 1.35 28.44
C ALA A 185 -5.62 0.03 29.22
N ALA A 186 -5.43 -1.14 28.58
CA ALA A 186 -5.52 -2.43 29.26
C ALA A 186 -4.26 -2.70 30.11
N PRO A 187 -4.29 -3.64 31.06
CA PRO A 187 -3.07 -4.14 31.70
C PRO A 187 -2.10 -4.77 30.69
N ARG A 188 -0.79 -4.63 30.88
CA ARG A 188 0.20 -5.28 30.00
C ARG A 188 0.25 -6.79 30.26
N PRO A 189 0.21 -7.63 29.22
CA PRO A 189 0.30 -9.08 29.37
C PRO A 189 1.67 -9.52 29.88
N SER A 190 1.70 -10.60 30.66
CA SER A 190 2.92 -11.33 31.05
C SER A 190 3.23 -12.49 30.12
N LEU A 191 2.23 -12.94 29.36
CA LEU A 191 2.33 -13.99 28.38
C LEU A 191 1.60 -13.59 27.09
N VAL A 192 2.21 -13.88 25.94
CA VAL A 192 1.53 -13.80 24.63
C VAL A 192 1.56 -15.17 23.99
N LEU A 193 0.40 -15.64 23.51
CA LEU A 193 0.28 -16.77 22.61
C LEU A 193 -0.21 -16.24 21.27
N MET A 194 0.44 -16.57 20.15
CA MET A 194 -0.01 -16.05 18.87
C MET A 194 0.24 -16.97 17.67
N ASN A 195 -0.70 -16.92 16.73
CA ASN A 195 -0.55 -17.42 15.37
C ASN A 195 -0.96 -16.29 14.41
N PRO A 196 -0.05 -15.33 14.12
CA PRO A 196 -0.39 -14.20 13.27
C PRO A 196 -0.61 -14.62 11.80
N PRO A 197 -1.28 -13.79 10.99
CA PRO A 197 -1.34 -14.01 9.55
C PRO A 197 0.07 -13.95 8.92
N PHE A 198 0.39 -14.89 8.02
CA PHE A 198 1.75 -15.04 7.50
C PHE A 198 2.12 -14.01 6.43
N SER A 199 1.20 -13.68 5.54
CA SER A 199 1.48 -12.74 4.45
C SER A 199 0.32 -11.78 4.14
N ARG A 200 -0.56 -11.52 5.11
CA ARG A 200 -1.71 -10.62 4.97
C ARG A 200 -1.84 -9.69 6.17
N SER A 201 -2.00 -8.40 5.91
CA SER A 201 -2.29 -7.38 6.94
C SER A 201 -3.60 -6.67 6.63
N ALA A 202 -4.38 -6.36 7.66
CA ALA A 202 -5.57 -5.53 7.51
C ALA A 202 -5.17 -4.17 6.91
N GLY A 203 -5.87 -3.74 5.85
CA GLY A 203 -5.59 -2.47 5.16
C GLY A 203 -4.33 -2.41 4.29
N ARG A 204 -3.55 -3.51 4.14
CA ARG A 204 -2.36 -3.56 3.25
C ARG A 204 -2.36 -4.71 2.24
N GLY A 205 -3.34 -5.61 2.28
CA GLY A 205 -3.44 -6.72 1.33
C GLY A 205 -2.29 -7.72 1.44
N ALA A 206 -1.63 -8.04 0.32
CA ALA A 206 -0.46 -8.93 0.29
C ALA A 206 0.73 -8.26 0.98
N ASP A 207 1.16 -8.84 2.09
CA ASP A 207 2.18 -8.29 2.94
C ASP A 207 3.12 -9.36 3.45
N ARG A 208 4.27 -9.51 2.77
CA ARG A 208 5.33 -10.46 3.16
C ARG A 208 5.88 -10.26 4.58
N HIS A 209 5.55 -9.16 5.26
CA HIS A 209 6.00 -8.85 6.60
C HIS A 209 4.88 -8.86 7.66
N ALA A 210 3.70 -9.40 7.33
CA ALA A 210 2.53 -9.40 8.23
C ALA A 210 2.83 -10.07 9.58
N ALA A 211 3.30 -11.32 9.56
CA ALA A 211 3.64 -12.06 10.77
C ALA A 211 4.64 -11.32 11.65
N LEU A 212 5.64 -10.66 11.03
CA LEU A 212 6.66 -9.90 11.73
C LEU A 212 6.10 -8.62 12.38
N ARG A 213 5.18 -7.91 11.73
CA ARG A 213 4.55 -6.73 12.32
C ARG A 213 3.73 -7.07 13.54
N HIS A 214 2.94 -8.14 13.46
CA HIS A 214 2.16 -8.63 14.60
C HIS A 214 3.09 -9.07 15.73
N LEU A 215 4.15 -9.83 15.42
CA LEU A 215 5.15 -10.24 16.40
C LEU A 215 5.81 -9.04 17.10
N ALA A 216 6.22 -8.02 16.34
CA ALA A 216 6.83 -6.82 16.89
C ALA A 216 5.86 -6.01 17.77
N ALA A 217 4.58 -5.91 17.38
CA ALA A 217 3.56 -5.23 18.17
C ALA A 217 3.28 -5.99 19.48
N ALA A 218 3.17 -7.32 19.42
CA ALA A 218 3.01 -8.17 20.60
C ALA A 218 4.21 -8.06 21.56
N LEU A 219 5.44 -8.08 21.05
CA LEU A 219 6.66 -7.91 21.86
C LEU A 219 6.73 -6.53 22.54
N ARG A 220 6.33 -5.45 21.86
CA ARG A 220 6.26 -4.11 22.48
C ARG A 220 5.25 -4.07 23.62
N ARG A 221 4.13 -4.79 23.47
CA ARG A 221 3.05 -4.84 24.44
C ARG A 221 3.34 -5.71 25.66
N LEU A 222 4.02 -6.85 25.46
CA LEU A 222 4.43 -7.81 26.50
C LEU A 222 5.25 -7.14 27.60
N ARG A 223 4.98 -7.34 28.89
CA ARG A 223 5.79 -6.70 29.96
C ARG A 223 7.27 -7.15 29.91
N PRO A 224 8.23 -6.35 30.41
CA PRO A 224 9.60 -6.82 30.61
C PRO A 224 9.64 -8.11 31.43
N GLY A 225 10.48 -9.08 31.02
CA GLY A 225 10.52 -10.42 31.59
C GLY A 225 9.40 -11.38 31.13
N GLY A 226 8.38 -10.87 30.42
CA GLY A 226 7.28 -11.70 29.91
C GLY A 226 7.71 -12.67 28.82
N ARG A 227 6.91 -13.71 28.59
CA ARG A 227 7.13 -14.73 27.56
C ARG A 227 6.17 -14.57 26.38
N LEU A 228 6.63 -14.92 25.19
CA LEU A 228 5.84 -14.99 23.97
C LEU A 228 6.10 -16.32 23.27
N VAL A 229 5.02 -17.02 22.92
CA VAL A 229 5.05 -18.21 22.07
C VAL A 229 4.34 -17.90 20.77
N ALA A 230 5.04 -18.00 19.64
CA ALA A 230 4.52 -17.63 18.33
C ALA A 230 4.68 -18.75 17.30
N VAL A 231 3.59 -19.04 16.59
CA VAL A 231 3.58 -19.85 15.36
C VAL A 231 3.92 -18.92 14.19
N MET A 232 5.11 -19.04 13.64
CA MET A 232 5.63 -18.20 12.56
C MET A 232 5.80 -18.99 11.26
N PRO A 233 5.83 -18.34 10.08
CA PRO A 233 6.12 -19.01 8.83
C PRO A 233 7.56 -19.54 8.79
N GLU A 234 7.79 -20.65 8.08
CA GLU A 234 9.11 -21.31 7.98
C GLU A 234 10.24 -20.37 7.55
N TRP A 235 9.97 -19.48 6.59
CA TRP A 235 10.94 -18.51 6.07
C TRP A 235 11.41 -17.48 7.11
N PHE A 236 10.73 -17.38 8.24
CA PHE A 236 11.13 -16.49 9.31
C PHE A 236 12.38 -17.05 10.02
N ASN A 237 13.53 -16.44 9.73
CA ASN A 237 14.79 -16.77 10.38
C ASN A 237 15.06 -15.82 11.56
N PRO A 238 14.94 -16.28 12.82
CA PRO A 238 15.21 -15.45 13.99
C PRO A 238 16.71 -15.13 14.17
N HIS A 239 17.62 -16.00 13.70
CA HIS A 239 19.07 -15.82 13.86
C HIS A 239 19.62 -14.60 13.11
N ALA A 240 19.01 -14.25 11.97
CA ALA A 240 19.44 -13.11 11.15
C ALA A 240 18.85 -11.77 11.60
N ARG A 241 17.95 -11.75 12.60
CA ARG A 241 17.13 -10.58 12.94
C ARG A 241 17.19 -10.16 14.41
N ILE A 242 17.70 -11.02 15.30
CA ILE A 242 17.97 -10.65 16.70
C ILE A 242 19.25 -9.79 16.72
N GLY A 243 19.09 -8.47 16.88
CA GLY A 243 20.20 -7.51 16.90
C GLY A 243 20.24 -6.53 15.72
N ASP A 244 19.35 -6.66 14.74
CA ASP A 244 19.26 -5.73 13.61
C ASP A 244 18.60 -4.39 14.04
N PRO A 245 19.28 -3.24 13.89
CA PRO A 245 18.81 -1.93 14.35
C PRO A 245 17.55 -1.43 13.61
N THR A 246 17.20 -2.01 12.47
CA THR A 246 15.92 -1.72 11.78
C THR A 246 14.71 -2.32 12.52
N TRP A 247 14.92 -3.18 13.52
CA TRP A 247 13.87 -3.87 14.28
C TRP A 247 13.95 -3.58 15.78
N THR A 248 13.58 -2.36 16.15
CA THR A 248 13.61 -1.81 17.53
C THR A 248 12.86 -2.61 18.61
N GLY A 249 12.00 -3.57 18.23
CA GLY A 249 11.27 -4.42 19.17
C GLY A 249 12.00 -5.69 19.64
N LEU A 250 12.96 -6.20 18.84
CA LEU A 250 13.66 -7.47 19.11
C LEU A 250 14.97 -7.30 19.89
N GLN A 251 15.49 -6.07 19.98
CA GLN A 251 16.74 -5.74 20.69
C GLN A 251 16.70 -6.04 22.21
N HIS A 252 15.51 -6.22 22.78
CA HIS A 252 15.30 -6.56 24.20
C HIS A 252 14.58 -7.90 24.37
N ALA A 253 14.73 -8.80 23.40
CA ALA A 253 14.12 -10.11 23.40
C ALA A 253 15.19 -11.20 23.21
N SER A 254 14.99 -12.33 23.89
CA SER A 254 15.90 -13.47 23.88
C SER A 254 15.16 -14.71 23.41
N LEU A 255 15.66 -15.36 22.38
CA LEU A 255 15.08 -16.59 21.84
C LEU A 255 15.44 -17.77 22.75
N ARG A 256 14.44 -18.45 23.29
CA ARG A 256 14.60 -19.59 24.21
C ARG A 256 14.46 -20.95 23.53
N ALA A 257 13.63 -21.02 22.49
CA ALA A 257 13.50 -22.20 21.65
C ALA A 257 13.04 -21.80 20.24
N SER A 258 13.51 -22.53 19.24
CA SER A 258 13.09 -22.45 17.85
C SER A 258 12.84 -23.86 17.35
N ILE A 259 11.60 -24.17 17.00
CA ILE A 259 11.18 -25.51 16.62
C ILE A 259 10.56 -25.43 15.24
N ARG A 260 11.13 -26.11 14.24
CA ARG A 260 10.55 -26.26 12.91
C ARG A 260 9.73 -27.55 12.88
N LEU A 261 8.48 -27.39 12.48
CA LEU A 261 7.48 -28.45 12.44
C LEU A 261 6.91 -28.58 11.04
N ASP A 262 6.94 -29.79 10.50
CA ASP A 262 6.32 -30.12 9.22
C ASP A 262 4.91 -30.68 9.42
N LYS A 263 4.05 -30.54 8.40
CA LYS A 263 2.76 -31.25 8.28
C LYS A 263 1.72 -31.04 9.40
N CYS A 264 1.92 -30.10 10.32
CA CYS A 264 0.99 -29.88 11.44
C CYS A 264 -0.39 -29.37 11.01
N TYR A 265 -0.50 -28.68 9.87
CA TYR A 265 -1.77 -28.15 9.36
C TYR A 265 -2.51 -29.10 8.38
N LEU A 266 -2.07 -30.35 8.21
CA LEU A 266 -2.66 -31.27 7.22
C LEU A 266 -4.16 -31.47 7.42
N ARG A 267 -4.60 -31.65 8.67
CA ARG A 267 -6.04 -31.75 9.03
C ARG A 267 -6.81 -30.45 8.76
N HIS A 268 -6.12 -29.32 8.74
CA HIS A 268 -6.67 -28.01 8.39
C HIS A 268 -6.50 -27.71 6.88
N GLY A 269 -6.16 -28.75 6.11
CA GLY A 269 -6.14 -28.72 4.66
C GLY A 269 -4.88 -28.13 4.06
N THR A 270 -3.76 -27.94 4.78
CA THR A 270 -2.52 -27.40 4.18
C THR A 270 -1.27 -28.08 4.71
N SER A 271 -0.24 -28.20 3.88
CA SER A 271 1.04 -28.84 4.21
C SER A 271 2.15 -27.84 4.55
N ILE A 272 1.79 -26.60 4.92
CA ILE A 272 2.80 -25.59 5.27
C ILE A 272 3.60 -26.05 6.49
N SER A 273 4.92 -25.89 6.39
CA SER A 273 5.81 -25.98 7.52
C SER A 273 5.76 -24.68 8.32
N VAL A 274 5.84 -24.81 9.64
CA VAL A 274 5.78 -23.68 10.56
C VAL A 274 6.96 -23.72 11.53
N ARG A 275 7.28 -22.57 12.10
CA ARG A 275 8.30 -22.42 13.13
C ARG A 275 7.65 -21.92 14.41
N LEU A 276 7.72 -22.71 15.47
CA LEU A 276 7.28 -22.33 16.81
C LEU A 276 8.45 -21.66 17.54
N LEU A 277 8.26 -20.41 17.94
CA LEU A 277 9.27 -19.62 18.66
C LEU A 277 8.85 -19.41 20.10
N VAL A 278 9.79 -19.60 21.03
CA VAL A 278 9.64 -19.19 22.43
C VAL A 278 10.60 -18.06 22.69
N ILE A 279 10.08 -16.90 23.08
CA ILE A 279 10.83 -15.65 23.23
C ILE A 279 10.53 -15.07 24.61
N ASP A 280 11.56 -14.73 25.36
CA ASP A 280 11.42 -13.94 26.60
C ASP A 280 11.79 -12.47 26.32
N ARG A 281 11.03 -11.51 26.87
CA ARG A 281 11.33 -10.07 26.77
C ARG A 281 12.42 -9.67 27.77
N VAL A 282 13.60 -10.25 27.59
CA VAL A 282 14.82 -9.92 28.30
C VAL A 282 15.94 -9.71 27.28
N GLY A 283 16.84 -8.77 27.55
CA GLY A 283 18.03 -8.57 26.70
C GLY A 283 19.08 -9.64 26.97
N GLY A 284 19.79 -10.05 25.92
CA GLY A 284 20.90 -11.00 26.01
C GLY A 284 20.48 -12.47 26.09
N GLY A 285 21.34 -13.35 25.61
CA GLY A 285 21.16 -14.81 25.59
C GLY A 285 21.80 -15.43 24.36
N GLU A 286 22.31 -16.66 24.51
CA GLU A 286 22.75 -17.46 23.38
C GLU A 286 21.55 -17.86 22.52
N VAL A 287 21.71 -17.81 21.20
CA VAL A 287 20.65 -18.21 20.29
C VAL A 287 20.65 -19.74 20.19
N PRO A 288 19.58 -20.44 20.64
CA PRO A 288 19.56 -21.90 20.63
C PRO A 288 19.49 -22.43 19.19
N PRO A 289 20.01 -23.64 18.93
CA PRO A 289 19.83 -24.30 17.63
C PRO A 289 18.34 -24.56 17.37
N THR A 290 17.98 -24.66 16.08
CA THR A 290 16.61 -25.04 15.70
C THR A 290 16.41 -26.54 15.86
N ILE A 291 15.35 -26.93 16.57
CA ILE A 291 14.90 -28.32 16.67
C ILE A 291 14.05 -28.62 15.44
N GLU A 292 14.45 -29.61 14.64
CA GLU A 292 13.71 -30.09 13.47
C GLU A 292 12.88 -31.32 13.87
N SER A 293 11.58 -31.33 13.57
CA SER A 293 10.72 -32.49 13.82
C SER A 293 9.65 -32.65 12.75
N GLY A 294 9.41 -33.91 12.35
CA GLY A 294 8.45 -34.26 11.31
C GLY A 294 7.00 -34.27 11.80
N SER A 295 6.77 -34.36 13.11
CA SER A 295 5.45 -34.31 13.73
C SER A 295 5.50 -33.94 15.22
N ILE A 296 4.38 -33.44 15.77
CA ILE A 296 4.29 -33.14 17.21
C ILE A 296 4.48 -34.40 18.06
N ARG A 297 4.00 -35.57 17.60
CA ARG A 297 4.14 -36.86 18.34
C ARG A 297 5.60 -37.30 18.49
N GLU A 298 6.43 -37.07 17.48
CA GLU A 298 7.87 -37.35 17.58
C GLU A 298 8.57 -36.36 18.52
N LEU A 299 8.18 -35.08 18.46
CA LEU A 299 8.77 -34.02 19.25
C LEU A 299 8.53 -34.19 20.75
N ILE A 300 7.30 -34.54 21.16
CA ILE A 300 6.91 -34.56 22.58
C ILE A 300 7.67 -35.59 23.42
N ALA A 301 8.29 -36.58 22.78
CA ALA A 301 9.13 -37.59 23.45
C ALA A 301 10.49 -37.03 23.89
N THR A 302 11.00 -35.99 23.24
CA THR A 302 12.37 -35.49 23.42
C THR A 302 12.45 -33.99 23.73
N LEU A 303 11.33 -33.27 23.62
CA LEU A 303 11.28 -31.83 23.85
C LEU A 303 11.55 -31.48 25.31
N ALA A 304 12.54 -30.61 25.54
CA ALA A 304 12.73 -29.93 26.81
C ALA A 304 12.03 -28.56 26.79
N VAL A 305 11.25 -28.26 27.82
CA VAL A 305 10.59 -26.95 27.96
C VAL A 305 11.58 -25.97 28.59
N PRO A 306 11.92 -24.84 27.94
CA PRO A 306 12.84 -23.86 28.50
C PRO A 306 12.23 -23.13 29.70
N SER A 307 12.98 -22.95 30.79
CA SER A 307 12.53 -22.20 31.96
C SER A 307 12.22 -20.73 31.62
N ARG A 308 11.20 -20.14 32.27
CA ARG A 308 10.85 -18.72 32.11
C ARG A 308 11.89 -17.79 32.73
N ALA A 309 12.11 -16.64 32.09
CA ALA A 309 12.77 -15.52 32.74
C ALA A 309 11.93 -15.02 33.94
N PRO A 310 12.58 -14.53 35.02
CA PRO A 310 11.86 -13.98 36.16
C PRO A 310 11.10 -12.71 35.76
N LEU A 311 9.86 -12.59 36.24
CA LEU A 311 9.04 -11.41 36.03
C LEU A 311 9.40 -10.33 37.07
N PRO A 312 9.95 -9.17 36.68
CA PRO A 312 10.21 -8.09 37.62
C PRO A 312 8.89 -7.55 38.20
N PRO A 313 8.83 -7.19 39.50
CA PRO A 313 7.61 -6.69 40.14
C PRO A 313 7.10 -5.43 39.44
N LEU A 314 5.78 -5.31 39.28
CA LEU A 314 5.15 -4.13 38.70
C LEU A 314 5.33 -2.94 39.68
N PRO A 315 5.80 -1.77 39.23
CA PRO A 315 5.81 -0.58 40.08
C PRO A 315 4.36 -0.25 40.50
N ALA A 316 4.16 0.04 41.79
CA ALA A 316 2.84 0.34 42.34
C ALA A 316 2.20 1.52 41.59
N GLN A 317 1.03 1.28 40.98
CA GLN A 317 0.28 2.37 40.36
C GLN A 317 -0.26 3.30 41.47
N PRO A 318 -0.15 4.63 41.32
CA PRO A 318 -0.81 5.55 42.23
C PRO A 318 -2.33 5.32 42.15
N GLY A 319 -2.96 5.09 43.31
CA GLY A 319 -4.37 4.75 43.42
C GLY A 319 -5.28 5.77 42.72
N ARG A 320 -6.25 5.29 41.96
CA ARG A 320 -7.33 6.13 41.41
C ARG A 320 -8.17 6.69 42.56
N PRO A 321 -8.50 8.00 42.57
CA PRO A 321 -9.47 8.52 43.52
C PRO A 321 -10.87 7.99 43.19
N ALA A 322 -11.69 7.83 44.23
CA ALA A 322 -13.03 7.26 44.17
C ALA A 322 -14.00 8.10 43.32
N ALA A 323 -14.99 7.42 42.74
CA ALA A 323 -16.01 7.97 41.85
C ALA A 323 -16.85 9.06 42.53
N ILE A 324 -16.99 10.21 41.85
CA ILE A 324 -17.99 11.23 42.19
C ILE A 324 -19.07 11.22 41.11
N SER A 325 -20.28 10.89 41.55
CA SER A 325 -21.53 10.92 40.80
C SER A 325 -21.88 12.33 40.32
N LEU A 326 -22.16 12.50 39.02
CA LEU A 326 -22.50 13.76 38.36
C LEU A 326 -24.01 14.06 38.39
N PHE A 327 -24.64 13.99 39.56
CA PHE A 327 -25.96 14.57 39.77
C PHE A 327 -26.05 15.27 41.13
N SER A 328 -25.41 16.45 41.24
CA SER A 328 -26.01 17.59 41.93
C SER A 328 -25.23 18.86 41.59
N ALA A 329 -25.96 19.80 41.01
CA ALA A 329 -25.51 21.12 40.65
C ALA A 329 -25.27 21.97 41.90
N ALA A 330 -24.18 22.74 41.93
CA ALA A 330 -24.22 24.20 41.88
C ALA A 330 -22.93 24.87 42.40
N ARG A 331 -22.48 25.86 41.63
CA ARG A 331 -21.75 27.08 42.03
C ARG A 331 -20.22 26.98 42.23
N ALA A 332 -19.58 26.82 41.08
CA ALA A 332 -18.44 27.57 40.56
C ALA A 332 -17.70 28.56 41.49
N THR A 333 -16.44 28.21 41.81
CA THR A 333 -15.33 29.18 41.97
C THR A 333 -14.07 28.70 41.25
N ARG A 334 -13.86 29.36 40.10
CA ARG A 334 -12.74 29.54 39.15
C ARG A 334 -11.51 28.59 39.15
N PRO A 335 -11.21 27.97 37.98
CA PRO A 335 -9.93 27.33 37.73
C PRO A 335 -8.82 28.38 37.56
N ARG A 336 -7.65 28.11 38.14
CA ARG A 336 -6.41 28.80 37.77
C ARG A 336 -5.98 28.34 36.37
N PRO A 337 -5.68 29.27 35.45
CA PRO A 337 -5.34 28.93 34.08
C PRO A 337 -4.02 28.15 34.05
N ARG A 338 -4.04 26.98 33.42
CA ARG A 338 -2.87 26.53 32.64
C ARG A 338 -2.56 27.66 31.65
N PRO A 339 -1.30 27.94 31.30
CA PRO A 339 -1.01 28.83 30.18
C PRO A 339 -1.74 28.27 28.95
N CYS A 340 -2.92 28.82 28.68
CA CYS A 340 -3.51 28.81 27.38
C CYS A 340 -2.54 29.66 26.57
N HIS A 341 -1.76 29.02 25.70
CA HIS A 341 -1.55 29.70 24.44
C HIS A 341 -2.96 30.04 23.95
N ALA A 342 -3.23 31.33 23.71
CA ALA A 342 -4.42 31.69 22.96
C ALA A 342 -4.52 30.71 21.78
N PRO A 343 -5.70 30.19 21.42
CA PRO A 343 -5.83 29.46 20.16
C PRO A 343 -5.13 30.34 19.13
N VAL A 344 -4.03 29.84 18.56
CA VAL A 344 -3.33 30.58 17.52
C VAL A 344 -4.41 30.75 16.46
N ARG A 345 -4.79 32.00 16.23
CA ARG A 345 -5.81 32.36 15.24
C ARG A 345 -5.43 31.62 13.97
N ASN A 346 -6.32 30.73 13.54
CA ASN A 346 -6.15 29.97 12.33
C ASN A 346 -7.48 29.98 11.59
N ASP A 347 -8.02 31.18 11.48
CA ASP A 347 -9.23 31.44 10.74
C ASP A 347 -8.96 31.09 9.27
N VAL A 348 -10.01 30.67 8.56
CA VAL A 348 -9.95 30.48 7.11
C VAL A 348 -10.05 31.88 6.50
N ALA A 349 -8.97 32.34 5.90
CA ALA A 349 -8.86 33.70 5.38
C ALA A 349 -8.50 33.69 3.90
N ALA A 350 -8.87 34.78 3.23
CA ALA A 350 -8.43 35.06 1.88
C ALA A 350 -6.90 35.23 1.85
N VAL A 351 -6.24 34.47 0.99
CA VAL A 351 -4.79 34.59 0.74
C VAL A 351 -4.54 35.89 -0.02
N ARG A 352 -4.19 36.96 0.70
CA ARG A 352 -3.96 38.28 0.11
C ARG A 352 -2.67 38.30 -0.70
N TYR A 353 -2.75 38.88 -1.89
CA TYR A 353 -1.61 39.20 -2.75
C TYR A 353 -1.91 40.49 -3.53
N SER A 354 -0.85 41.19 -3.94
CA SER A 354 -0.98 42.29 -4.89
C SER A 354 -0.74 41.78 -6.31
N ALA A 355 -1.71 42.00 -7.20
CA ALA A 355 -1.55 41.79 -8.63
C ALA A 355 -0.69 42.91 -9.24
N LEU A 356 0.22 42.57 -10.16
CA LEU A 356 1.12 43.52 -10.80
C LEU A 356 0.65 43.82 -12.23
N ASP A 357 0.32 45.09 -12.50
CA ASP A 357 -0.06 45.56 -13.85
C ASP A 357 1.12 45.49 -14.83
N THR A 358 2.33 45.76 -14.36
CA THR A 358 3.58 45.52 -15.08
C THR A 358 4.21 44.23 -14.57
N PRO A 359 4.55 43.25 -15.43
CA PRO A 359 5.25 42.04 -15.01
C PRO A 359 6.54 42.36 -14.25
N ALA A 360 6.86 41.54 -13.25
CA ALA A 360 8.11 41.70 -12.51
C ALA A 360 9.35 41.55 -13.44
N PRO A 361 10.43 42.34 -13.24
CA PRO A 361 11.52 42.54 -14.21
C PRO A 361 12.54 41.39 -14.24
N LEU A 362 12.74 40.69 -15.36
CA LEU A 362 13.52 39.43 -15.43
C LEU A 362 14.81 39.43 -14.60
N LEU A 363 15.08 38.32 -13.90
CA LEU A 363 16.31 38.14 -13.13
C LEU A 363 17.45 37.67 -14.04
N GLY A 364 18.69 37.74 -13.54
CA GLY A 364 19.89 37.40 -14.32
C GLY A 364 19.84 35.97 -14.87
N GLN A 365 20.06 35.83 -16.17
CA GLN A 365 20.08 34.54 -16.85
C GLN A 365 21.37 33.77 -16.54
N VAL A 366 21.23 32.47 -16.27
CA VAL A 366 22.34 31.53 -16.11
C VAL A 366 22.12 30.36 -17.06
N GLY A 367 22.95 30.28 -18.11
CA GLY A 367 22.79 29.28 -19.17
C GLY A 367 21.43 29.42 -19.88
N VAL A 368 20.64 28.34 -19.89
CA VAL A 368 19.29 28.31 -20.49
C VAL A 368 18.15 28.57 -19.48
N TYR A 369 18.50 28.95 -18.26
CA TYR A 369 17.55 29.12 -17.15
C TYR A 369 17.51 30.55 -16.60
N LEU A 370 16.35 30.91 -16.06
CA LEU A 370 16.10 32.13 -15.30
C LEU A 370 15.71 31.76 -13.87
N PRO A 371 16.25 32.44 -12.84
CA PRO A 371 15.74 32.33 -11.47
C PRO A 371 14.24 32.62 -11.42
N TYR A 372 13.48 31.69 -10.87
CA TYR A 372 12.04 31.76 -10.88
C TYR A 372 11.51 32.73 -9.83
N ARG A 373 10.50 33.50 -10.24
CA ARG A 373 9.63 34.22 -9.33
C ARG A 373 8.25 34.42 -9.95
N PRO A 374 7.20 34.62 -9.15
CA PRO A 374 5.89 34.96 -9.67
C PRO A 374 5.95 36.24 -10.53
N SER A 375 5.41 36.18 -11.75
CA SER A 375 5.52 37.28 -12.72
C SER A 375 4.48 38.39 -12.51
N ARG A 376 3.30 38.03 -11.99
CA ARG A 376 2.13 38.93 -11.80
C ARG A 376 1.65 39.03 -10.36
N ILE A 377 2.22 38.25 -9.45
CA ILE A 377 1.73 38.12 -8.08
C ILE A 377 2.85 38.52 -7.15
N ARG A 378 2.53 39.30 -6.11
CA ARG A 378 3.42 39.50 -4.97
C ARG A 378 2.66 39.21 -3.69
N PHE A 379 3.17 38.25 -2.93
CA PHE A 379 2.71 37.96 -1.58
C PHE A 379 3.54 38.77 -0.58
N GLU A 380 2.89 39.44 0.36
CA GLU A 380 3.60 40.22 1.39
C GLU A 380 4.26 39.33 2.45
N THR A 381 3.61 38.21 2.80
CA THR A 381 3.99 37.37 3.94
C THR A 381 4.55 36.01 3.55
N ALA A 382 4.29 35.53 2.33
CA ALA A 382 4.77 34.22 1.89
C ALA A 382 6.29 34.23 1.70
N GLY A 383 6.96 33.18 2.18
CA GLY A 383 8.39 32.99 1.99
C GLY A 383 8.74 32.46 0.59
N GLU A 384 10.01 32.56 0.23
CA GLU A 384 10.56 31.89 -0.95
C GLU A 384 10.54 30.37 -0.80
N HIS A 385 10.71 29.66 -1.91
CA HIS A 385 10.83 28.21 -1.87
C HIS A 385 12.15 27.80 -1.18
N PRO A 386 12.18 26.74 -0.34
CA PRO A 386 13.38 26.37 0.42
C PRO A 386 14.61 26.08 -0.46
N THR A 387 14.38 25.62 -1.68
CA THR A 387 15.41 25.44 -2.71
C THR A 387 15.13 26.41 -3.85
N ALA A 388 16.16 27.10 -4.34
CA ALA A 388 16.02 28.02 -5.46
C ALA A 388 15.36 27.32 -6.67
N LEU A 389 14.36 27.98 -7.24
CA LEU A 389 13.64 27.48 -8.41
C LEU A 389 14.11 28.24 -9.65
N VAL A 390 14.05 27.59 -10.80
CA VAL A 390 14.32 28.17 -12.11
C VAL A 390 13.21 27.83 -13.11
N GLU A 391 13.07 28.63 -14.15
CA GLU A 391 12.31 28.30 -15.36
C GLU A 391 13.17 28.49 -16.60
N SER A 392 12.75 27.93 -17.75
CA SER A 392 13.48 28.15 -19.01
C SER A 392 13.36 29.60 -19.46
N VAL A 393 14.36 30.09 -20.20
CA VAL A 393 14.32 31.45 -20.80
C VAL A 393 13.08 31.64 -21.68
N ALA A 394 12.70 30.61 -22.45
CA ALA A 394 11.50 30.63 -23.29
C ALA A 394 10.23 30.87 -22.46
N MET A 395 10.08 30.18 -21.33
CA MET A 395 8.95 30.37 -20.42
C MET A 395 8.99 31.73 -19.72
N GLY A 396 10.15 32.14 -19.20
CA GLY A 396 10.30 33.41 -18.49
C GLY A 396 10.07 34.65 -19.37
N SER A 397 10.28 34.54 -20.69
CA SER A 397 10.03 35.63 -21.66
C SER A 397 8.56 36.08 -21.76
N ILE A 398 7.64 35.27 -21.24
CA ILE A 398 6.20 35.53 -21.27
C ILE A 398 5.66 35.64 -19.85
N ALA A 399 4.88 36.70 -19.62
CA ALA A 399 4.14 36.88 -18.39
C ALA A 399 2.82 36.10 -18.42
N ALA A 400 2.47 35.51 -17.28
CA ALA A 400 1.13 34.99 -17.07
C ALA A 400 0.10 36.16 -17.05
N PRO A 401 -1.20 35.88 -17.21
CA PRO A 401 -2.24 36.91 -17.16
C PRO A 401 -2.41 37.41 -15.72
N ILE A 402 -3.00 38.59 -15.56
CA ILE A 402 -3.29 39.11 -14.21
C ILE A 402 -4.40 38.25 -13.57
N PRO A 403 -4.10 37.48 -12.50
CA PRO A 403 -5.10 36.63 -11.90
C PRO A 403 -6.11 37.46 -11.10
N ARG A 404 -7.35 36.95 -11.03
CA ARG A 404 -8.43 37.55 -10.23
C ARG A 404 -8.90 36.65 -9.09
N TYR A 405 -8.43 35.41 -9.06
CA TYR A 405 -8.86 34.43 -8.08
C TYR A 405 -8.16 34.64 -6.75
N VAL A 406 -8.90 34.53 -5.65
CA VAL A 406 -8.36 34.68 -4.30
C VAL A 406 -8.62 33.38 -3.53
N PRO A 407 -7.59 32.56 -3.25
CA PRO A 407 -7.75 31.33 -2.49
C PRO A 407 -8.21 31.57 -1.05
N LEU A 408 -8.92 30.61 -0.48
CA LEU A 408 -9.24 30.53 0.94
C LEU A 408 -8.40 29.44 1.60
N LEU A 409 -7.48 29.83 2.48
CA LEU A 409 -6.63 28.90 3.22
C LEU A 409 -6.58 29.28 4.71
N PRO A 410 -6.23 28.35 5.60
CA PRO A 410 -5.97 28.70 7.00
C PRO A 410 -4.83 29.73 7.08
N GLU A 411 -4.98 30.77 7.92
CA GLU A 411 -3.98 31.85 8.04
C GLU A 411 -2.54 31.34 8.21
N ARG A 412 -2.36 30.27 8.99
CA ARG A 412 -1.05 29.65 9.24
C ARG A 412 -0.36 29.12 7.99
N THR A 413 -1.12 28.77 6.95
CA THR A 413 -0.55 28.23 5.71
C THR A 413 0.42 29.22 5.07
N VAL A 414 0.10 30.52 5.15
CA VAL A 414 0.96 31.59 4.66
C VAL A 414 1.89 32.10 5.76
N SER A 415 1.37 32.40 6.95
CA SER A 415 2.17 33.05 8.00
C SER A 415 3.27 32.15 8.58
N HIS A 416 3.06 30.83 8.63
CA HIS A 416 4.08 29.85 9.03
C HIS A 416 4.84 29.27 7.83
N ARG A 417 4.65 29.83 6.62
CA ARG A 417 5.35 29.42 5.40
C ARG A 417 5.22 27.93 5.08
N LEU A 418 4.03 27.36 5.30
CA LEU A 418 3.74 25.96 4.94
C LEU A 418 3.68 25.75 3.42
N LEU A 419 3.41 26.84 2.69
CA LEU A 419 3.53 26.95 1.24
C LEU A 419 4.46 28.13 0.90
N SER A 420 5.34 27.93 -0.08
CA SER A 420 6.14 29.02 -0.66
C SER A 420 5.28 29.93 -1.55
N ALA A 421 5.79 31.13 -1.86
CA ALA A 421 5.16 32.03 -2.82
C ALA A 421 4.89 31.37 -4.18
N SER A 422 5.83 30.55 -4.67
CA SER A 422 5.66 29.77 -5.91
C SER A 422 4.56 28.70 -5.78
N GLN A 423 4.48 27.99 -4.64
CA GLN A 423 3.41 27.01 -4.43
C GLN A 423 2.04 27.67 -4.30
N LEU A 424 1.94 28.84 -3.65
CA LEU A 424 0.71 29.63 -3.57
C LEU A 424 0.27 30.17 -4.94
N GLU A 425 1.21 30.58 -5.78
CA GLU A 425 0.94 31.01 -7.16
C GLU A 425 0.21 29.91 -7.97
N THR A 426 0.57 28.64 -7.77
CA THR A 426 -0.16 27.52 -8.37
C THR A 426 -1.62 27.48 -7.94
N VAL A 427 -1.92 27.67 -6.66
CA VAL A 427 -3.31 27.69 -6.16
C VAL A 427 -4.09 28.86 -6.76
N VAL A 428 -3.45 30.03 -6.89
CA VAL A 428 -4.06 31.21 -7.51
C VAL A 428 -4.40 30.97 -8.98
N TYR A 429 -3.45 30.49 -9.79
CA TYR A 429 -3.69 30.27 -11.22
C TYR A 429 -4.58 29.07 -11.51
N ALA A 430 -4.48 27.99 -10.74
CA ALA A 430 -5.41 26.87 -10.88
C ALA A 430 -6.84 27.31 -10.60
N GLY A 431 -7.07 28.05 -9.51
CA GLY A 431 -8.37 28.63 -9.21
C GLY A 431 -8.85 29.64 -10.26
N HIS A 432 -7.95 30.43 -10.83
CA HIS A 432 -8.27 31.35 -11.92
C HIS A 432 -8.69 30.59 -13.19
N ALA A 433 -7.95 29.56 -13.60
CA ALA A 433 -8.32 28.70 -14.73
C ALA A 433 -9.69 28.04 -14.50
N TRP A 434 -9.95 27.56 -13.29
CA TRP A 434 -11.22 26.94 -12.92
C TRP A 434 -12.41 27.91 -12.85
N SER A 435 -12.17 29.23 -12.87
CA SER A 435 -13.25 30.21 -13.03
C SER A 435 -13.75 30.34 -14.47
N GLN A 436 -13.06 29.72 -15.42
CA GLN A 436 -13.34 29.77 -16.86
C GLN A 436 -13.88 28.44 -17.39
N PHE A 437 -14.59 28.51 -18.52
CA PHE A 437 -15.09 27.36 -19.27
C PHE A 437 -14.49 27.34 -20.68
N LEU A 438 -14.47 26.15 -21.29
CA LEU A 438 -14.17 25.99 -22.70
C LEU A 438 -15.27 26.68 -23.54
N PRO A 439 -14.93 27.26 -24.71
CA PRO A 439 -15.92 27.85 -25.61
C PRO A 439 -16.85 26.76 -26.14
N GLY A 440 -18.17 27.03 -26.14
CA GLY A 440 -19.17 26.08 -26.64
C GLY A 440 -19.70 25.09 -25.60
N LYS A 441 -20.47 24.12 -26.09
CA LYS A 441 -21.09 23.04 -25.29
C LYS A 441 -20.77 21.70 -25.91
N PHE A 442 -20.52 20.70 -25.06
CA PHE A 442 -20.03 19.41 -25.52
C PHE A 442 -20.77 18.24 -24.87
N LEU A 443 -20.81 17.12 -25.60
CA LEU A 443 -21.15 15.82 -25.07
C LEU A 443 -19.94 14.88 -25.20
N PRO A 444 -19.74 13.93 -24.27
CA PRO A 444 -18.79 12.84 -24.49
C PRO A 444 -19.14 12.08 -25.78
N ALA A 445 -18.14 11.84 -26.63
CA ALA A 445 -18.31 11.01 -27.82
C ALA A 445 -18.82 9.61 -27.44
N ARG A 446 -19.64 8.99 -28.29
CA ARG A 446 -20.17 7.63 -28.06
C ARG A 446 -19.08 6.57 -27.97
N GLU A 447 -18.00 6.78 -28.72
CA GLU A 447 -16.81 5.93 -28.72
C GLU A 447 -15.55 6.77 -28.56
N GLY A 448 -14.56 6.25 -27.85
CA GLY A 448 -13.26 6.89 -27.67
C GLY A 448 -13.22 7.97 -26.58
N ALA A 449 -12.31 8.93 -26.75
CA ALA A 449 -11.94 9.92 -25.72
C ALA A 449 -12.34 11.37 -26.08
N GLY A 450 -13.17 11.54 -27.11
CA GLY A 450 -13.53 12.85 -27.66
C GLY A 450 -14.63 13.58 -26.89
N LEU A 451 -14.68 14.90 -27.09
CA LEU A 451 -15.82 15.76 -26.77
C LEU A 451 -16.37 16.29 -28.10
N GLU A 452 -17.65 16.01 -28.36
CA GLU A 452 -18.35 16.45 -29.57
C GLU A 452 -19.18 17.68 -29.26
N GLU A 453 -19.07 18.71 -30.09
CA GLU A 453 -19.88 19.92 -29.93
C GLU A 453 -21.37 19.63 -30.13
N SER A 454 -22.19 20.10 -29.20
CA SER A 454 -23.64 19.89 -29.25
C SER A 454 -24.36 20.97 -28.47
N GLU A 455 -25.42 21.54 -29.05
CA GLU A 455 -26.28 22.52 -28.36
C GLU A 455 -26.95 21.94 -27.10
N GLN A 456 -27.18 20.62 -27.08
CA GLN A 456 -27.74 19.86 -25.96
C GLN A 456 -26.66 19.43 -24.94
N GLY A 457 -25.39 19.78 -25.17
CA GLY A 457 -24.29 19.45 -24.29
C GLY A 457 -24.14 20.35 -23.06
N HIS A 458 -23.04 20.16 -22.35
CA HIS A 458 -22.69 20.92 -21.15
C HIS A 458 -21.53 21.88 -21.41
N ALA A 459 -21.42 22.93 -20.61
CA ALA A 459 -20.22 23.74 -20.55
C ALA A 459 -19.14 23.00 -19.75
N TYR A 460 -17.92 22.96 -20.28
CA TYR A 460 -16.81 22.21 -19.68
C TYR A 460 -15.84 23.19 -19.02
N ARG A 461 -15.61 23.05 -17.71
CA ARG A 461 -14.63 23.88 -16.99
C ARG A 461 -13.22 23.67 -17.57
N LYS A 462 -12.42 24.74 -17.67
CA LYS A 462 -11.01 24.63 -18.06
C LYS A 462 -10.20 23.90 -16.99
N GLY A 463 -9.11 23.25 -17.41
CA GLY A 463 -8.14 22.61 -16.53
C GLY A 463 -6.92 23.50 -16.31
N TYR A 464 -6.06 23.11 -15.37
CA TYR A 464 -4.77 23.73 -15.14
C TYR A 464 -3.67 22.68 -15.17
N PHE A 465 -2.55 23.00 -15.80
CA PHE A 465 -1.42 22.10 -15.98
C PHE A 465 -0.21 22.57 -15.15
N LEU A 466 0.15 21.76 -14.16
CA LEU A 466 1.30 21.92 -13.29
C LEU A 466 2.48 21.08 -13.80
N GLY A 467 3.38 21.76 -14.51
CA GLY A 467 4.59 21.23 -15.14
C GLY A 467 5.84 21.22 -14.25
N ASP A 468 5.68 21.39 -12.94
CA ASP A 468 6.81 21.51 -12.03
C ASP A 468 7.68 20.24 -11.98
N GLY A 469 8.99 20.43 -11.96
CA GLY A 469 10.00 19.40 -11.78
C GLY A 469 9.91 18.71 -10.41
N THR A 470 10.65 17.62 -10.26
CA THR A 470 10.79 16.94 -8.96
C THR A 470 11.42 17.90 -7.95
N GLY A 471 10.94 17.88 -6.71
CA GLY A 471 11.45 18.73 -5.62
C GLY A 471 10.77 20.10 -5.46
N ALA A 472 9.99 20.58 -6.43
CA ALA A 472 9.21 21.82 -6.29
C ALA A 472 7.96 21.68 -5.40
N GLY A 473 7.64 20.45 -4.95
CA GLY A 473 6.52 20.18 -4.05
C GLY A 473 5.16 19.99 -4.73
N LYS A 474 5.10 19.33 -5.90
CA LYS A 474 3.84 19.06 -6.62
C LYS A 474 2.74 18.44 -5.75
N GLY A 475 3.05 17.41 -4.95
CA GLY A 475 2.08 16.80 -4.03
C GLY A 475 1.49 17.81 -3.04
N ARG A 476 2.33 18.70 -2.50
CA ARG A 476 1.90 19.80 -1.64
C ARG A 476 1.00 20.81 -2.37
N GLN A 477 1.30 21.12 -3.63
CA GLN A 477 0.47 22.02 -4.45
C GLN A 477 -0.88 21.39 -4.80
N VAL A 478 -0.93 20.09 -5.13
CA VAL A 478 -2.18 19.34 -5.34
C VAL A 478 -3.03 19.37 -4.07
N ALA A 479 -2.42 19.07 -2.91
CA ALA A 479 -3.09 19.15 -1.61
C ALA A 479 -3.63 20.55 -1.30
N ALA A 480 -2.87 21.61 -1.62
CA ALA A 480 -3.28 23.00 -1.40
C ALA A 480 -4.47 23.40 -2.28
N CYS A 481 -4.46 22.99 -3.56
CA CYS A 481 -5.58 23.18 -4.48
C CYS A 481 -6.86 22.46 -4.00
N ILE A 482 -6.73 21.24 -3.50
CA ILE A 482 -7.84 20.50 -2.88
C ILE A 482 -8.32 21.22 -1.62
N LEU A 483 -7.40 21.69 -0.76
CA LEU A 483 -7.74 22.35 0.49
C LEU A 483 -8.50 23.67 0.28
N ASP A 484 -8.08 24.49 -0.68
CA ASP A 484 -8.80 25.71 -1.06
C ASP A 484 -10.25 25.41 -1.49
N ASN A 485 -10.44 24.41 -2.36
CA ASN A 485 -11.77 24.01 -2.80
C ASN A 485 -12.60 23.37 -1.68
N TRP A 486 -11.97 22.58 -0.82
CA TRP A 486 -12.56 22.01 0.38
C TRP A 486 -13.11 23.11 1.30
N LEU A 487 -12.33 24.18 1.51
CA LEU A 487 -12.71 25.33 2.34
C LEU A 487 -13.76 26.23 1.68
N GLN A 488 -13.91 26.17 0.36
CA GLN A 488 -15.04 26.75 -0.38
C GLN A 488 -16.30 25.87 -0.40
N GLY A 489 -16.33 24.78 0.38
CA GLY A 489 -17.49 23.91 0.52
C GLY A 489 -17.53 22.73 -0.46
N ARG A 490 -16.55 22.60 -1.37
CA ARG A 490 -16.44 21.48 -2.31
C ARG A 490 -15.74 20.30 -1.63
N ARG A 491 -16.50 19.59 -0.80
CA ARG A 491 -15.98 18.56 0.14
C ARG A 491 -15.79 17.16 -0.47
N ARG A 492 -16.05 16.97 -1.77
CA ARG A 492 -15.75 15.71 -2.49
C ARG A 492 -14.68 16.00 -3.53
N ASN A 493 -13.53 15.33 -3.46
CA ASN A 493 -12.40 15.52 -4.36
C ASN A 493 -11.81 14.16 -4.75
N ILE A 494 -11.08 14.10 -5.86
CA ILE A 494 -10.45 12.87 -6.37
C ILE A 494 -8.97 13.14 -6.59
N TRP A 495 -8.11 12.27 -6.05
CA TRP A 495 -6.67 12.31 -6.27
C TRP A 495 -6.24 11.01 -6.97
N VAL A 496 -5.87 11.11 -8.24
CA VAL A 496 -5.41 10.00 -9.07
C VAL A 496 -3.89 10.00 -9.12
N THR A 497 -3.23 8.86 -8.84
CA THR A 497 -1.75 8.77 -8.86
C THR A 497 -1.26 7.39 -9.36
N LYS A 498 0.07 7.19 -9.41
CA LYS A 498 0.71 6.02 -10.01
C LYS A 498 0.44 4.70 -9.28
N ASN A 499 0.57 4.69 -7.95
CA ASN A 499 0.49 3.46 -7.15
C ASN A 499 0.03 3.74 -5.71
N GLU A 500 -0.35 2.69 -4.98
CA GLU A 500 -0.86 2.81 -3.61
C GLU A 500 0.21 3.21 -2.58
N MET A 501 1.50 3.06 -2.89
CA MET A 501 2.58 3.46 -1.97
C MET A 501 2.60 4.98 -1.75
N LEU A 502 2.10 5.75 -2.73
CA LEU A 502 2.00 7.21 -2.65
C LEU A 502 0.83 7.71 -1.77
N LEU A 503 0.02 6.80 -1.19
CA LEU A 503 -1.06 7.20 -0.28
C LEU A 503 -0.52 7.94 0.94
N GLU A 504 0.57 7.47 1.52
CA GLU A 504 1.18 8.09 2.70
C GLU A 504 1.87 9.41 2.35
N ASP A 505 2.41 9.55 1.13
CA ASP A 505 2.91 10.84 0.62
C ASP A 505 1.77 11.87 0.46
N ALA A 506 0.64 11.47 -0.14
CA ALA A 506 -0.54 12.33 -0.27
C ALA A 506 -1.10 12.74 1.10
N ARG A 507 -1.17 11.80 2.06
CA ARG A 507 -1.56 12.08 3.45
C ARG A 507 -0.59 13.00 4.16
N ARG A 508 0.71 12.83 3.97
CA ARG A 508 1.75 13.73 4.51
C ARG A 508 1.53 15.15 3.99
N ASP A 509 1.34 15.31 2.68
CA ASP A 509 1.17 16.63 2.07
C ASP A 509 -0.15 17.30 2.46
N TRP A 510 -1.22 16.53 2.61
CA TRP A 510 -2.50 17.00 3.15
C TRP A 510 -2.41 17.42 4.62
N THR A 511 -1.78 16.58 5.46
CA THR A 511 -1.61 16.83 6.90
C THR A 511 -0.71 18.02 7.16
N ALA A 512 0.32 18.22 6.32
CA ALA A 512 1.20 19.39 6.41
C ALA A 512 0.45 20.72 6.25
N LEU A 513 -0.70 20.73 5.56
CA LEU A 513 -1.56 21.90 5.41
C LEU A 513 -2.68 21.96 6.45
N GLY A 514 -2.70 21.01 7.39
CA GLY A 514 -3.65 20.96 8.49
C GLY A 514 -4.87 20.08 8.28
N GLY A 515 -4.91 19.30 7.19
CA GLY A 515 -5.93 18.28 6.99
C GLY A 515 -5.71 17.05 7.88
N LEU A 516 -6.71 16.18 8.01
CA LEU A 516 -6.59 14.92 8.74
C LEU A 516 -6.24 13.79 7.76
N PRO A 517 -5.33 12.85 8.12
CA PRO A 517 -5.01 11.70 7.26
C PRO A 517 -6.23 10.87 6.85
N GLY A 518 -7.27 10.86 7.70
CA GLY A 518 -8.55 10.18 7.45
C GLY A 518 -9.44 10.86 6.43
N ASP A 519 -9.16 12.10 6.01
CA ASP A 519 -9.92 12.75 4.92
C ASP A 519 -9.57 12.11 3.57
N ILE A 520 -8.38 11.50 3.45
CA ILE A 520 -7.93 10.78 2.25
C ILE A 520 -8.21 9.29 2.40
N GLN A 521 -9.13 8.78 1.58
CA GLN A 521 -9.59 7.41 1.60
C GLN A 521 -9.27 6.69 0.28
N PRO A 522 -8.51 5.59 0.30
CA PRO A 522 -8.22 4.82 -0.91
C PRO A 522 -9.48 4.12 -1.44
N LEU A 523 -9.65 4.13 -2.76
CA LEU A 523 -10.76 3.47 -3.46
C LEU A 523 -10.85 1.97 -3.17
N SER A 524 -9.71 1.33 -2.86
CA SER A 524 -9.63 -0.08 -2.48
C SER A 524 -10.38 -0.42 -1.18
N ASN A 525 -10.80 0.58 -0.38
CA ASN A 525 -11.67 0.38 0.79
C ASN A 525 -13.09 -0.08 0.44
N TRP A 526 -13.53 0.11 -0.81
CA TRP A 526 -14.83 -0.33 -1.31
C TRP A 526 -14.64 -1.37 -2.41
N LYS A 527 -15.51 -2.40 -2.47
CA LYS A 527 -15.50 -3.37 -3.58
C LYS A 527 -15.99 -2.71 -4.87
N ILE A 528 -15.62 -3.24 -6.04
CA ILE A 528 -15.93 -2.63 -7.35
C ILE A 528 -17.42 -2.57 -7.68
N ASP A 529 -18.20 -3.48 -7.11
CA ASP A 529 -19.65 -3.65 -7.27
C ASP A 529 -20.46 -2.94 -6.16
N GLN A 530 -19.79 -2.30 -5.20
CA GLN A 530 -20.43 -1.60 -4.09
C GLN A 530 -20.48 -0.08 -4.34
N PRO A 531 -21.56 0.63 -4.00
CA PRO A 531 -21.56 2.09 -3.97
C PRO A 531 -20.49 2.66 -3.01
N LEU A 532 -19.88 3.80 -3.38
CA LEU A 532 -18.93 4.49 -2.51
C LEU A 532 -19.67 5.29 -1.42
N ALA A 533 -19.55 4.86 -0.16
CA ALA A 533 -20.21 5.48 0.99
C ALA A 533 -19.43 6.66 1.61
N LEU A 534 -18.54 7.29 0.83
CA LEU A 534 -17.74 8.44 1.29
C LEU A 534 -18.53 9.74 1.08
N GLU A 535 -19.15 10.29 2.12
CA GLU A 535 -19.96 11.51 1.97
C GLU A 535 -19.09 12.75 1.62
N GLN A 536 -17.95 12.88 2.31
CA GLN A 536 -17.00 13.96 2.16
C GLN A 536 -15.59 13.39 2.32
N GLY A 537 -14.64 13.87 1.52
CA GLY A 537 -13.27 13.36 1.52
C GLY A 537 -12.55 13.58 0.19
N VAL A 538 -11.31 13.12 0.17
CA VAL A 538 -10.50 12.96 -1.02
C VAL A 538 -10.44 11.47 -1.33
N LEU A 539 -11.07 11.07 -2.43
CA LEU A 539 -10.99 9.71 -2.93
C LEU A 539 -9.64 9.50 -3.60
N PHE A 540 -8.80 8.66 -3.00
CA PHE A 540 -7.48 8.33 -3.53
C PHE A 540 -7.59 7.14 -4.48
N VAL A 541 -7.16 7.34 -5.73
CA VAL A 541 -7.32 6.40 -6.84
C VAL A 541 -5.95 6.19 -7.49
N THR A 542 -5.68 4.97 -7.96
CA THR A 542 -4.50 4.72 -8.79
C THR A 542 -4.89 4.53 -10.24
N TYR A 543 -4.04 4.90 -11.19
CA TYR A 543 -4.34 4.70 -12.60
C TYR A 543 -4.69 3.24 -12.97
N PRO A 544 -4.01 2.21 -12.43
CA PRO A 544 -4.42 0.82 -12.64
C PRO A 544 -5.80 0.49 -12.07
N MET A 545 -6.15 1.05 -10.90
CA MET A 545 -7.50 0.87 -10.34
C MET A 545 -8.56 1.52 -11.22
N LEU A 546 -8.30 2.72 -11.77
CA LEU A 546 -9.27 3.46 -12.58
C LEU A 546 -9.78 2.65 -13.79
N ARG A 547 -8.90 1.87 -14.43
CA ARG A 547 -9.25 1.00 -15.58
C ARG A 547 -9.80 -0.38 -15.22
N SER A 548 -9.92 -0.71 -13.93
CA SER A 548 -10.34 -2.04 -13.50
C SER A 548 -11.84 -2.25 -13.69
N ALA A 549 -12.21 -3.44 -14.19
CA ALA A 549 -13.60 -3.88 -14.37
C ALA A 549 -13.76 -5.36 -13.94
N ARG A 550 -14.94 -5.71 -13.42
CA ARG A 550 -15.34 -7.07 -13.04
C ARG A 550 -16.78 -7.30 -13.45
N GLY A 551 -17.01 -8.20 -14.42
CA GLY A 551 -18.32 -8.41 -15.02
C GLY A 551 -18.87 -7.10 -15.60
N ALA A 552 -20.09 -6.71 -15.20
CA ALA A 552 -20.72 -5.45 -15.61
C ALA A 552 -20.29 -4.22 -14.79
N SER A 553 -19.49 -4.37 -13.73
CA SER A 553 -19.08 -3.28 -12.85
C SER A 553 -17.69 -2.75 -13.20
N SER A 554 -17.53 -1.43 -13.29
CA SER A 554 -16.23 -0.78 -13.51
C SER A 554 -15.91 0.24 -12.42
N ARG A 555 -14.62 0.36 -12.04
CA ARG A 555 -14.16 1.38 -11.09
C ARG A 555 -14.44 2.80 -11.60
N LEU A 556 -14.29 3.02 -12.90
CA LEU A 556 -14.62 4.30 -13.54
C LEU A 556 -16.09 4.69 -13.30
N GLN A 557 -17.05 3.80 -13.61
CA GLN A 557 -18.47 4.10 -13.38
C GLN A 557 -18.79 4.27 -11.89
N GLN A 558 -18.18 3.47 -11.02
CA GLN A 558 -18.33 3.60 -9.58
C GLN A 558 -17.92 5.00 -9.09
N ILE A 559 -16.80 5.53 -9.58
CA ILE A 559 -16.33 6.88 -9.25
C ILE A 559 -17.28 7.95 -9.81
N ILE A 560 -17.71 7.81 -11.07
CA ILE A 560 -18.64 8.76 -11.72
C ILE A 560 -19.98 8.81 -10.97
N GLN A 561 -20.53 7.65 -10.58
CA GLN A 561 -21.77 7.58 -9.80
C GLN A 561 -21.64 8.25 -8.44
N TRP A 562 -20.50 8.08 -7.76
CA TRP A 562 -20.22 8.74 -6.49
C TRP A 562 -20.02 10.25 -6.61
N ALA A 563 -19.31 10.70 -7.65
CA ALA A 563 -19.10 12.10 -7.93
C ALA A 563 -20.42 12.81 -8.21
N GLY A 564 -21.30 12.16 -9.00
CA GLY A 564 -22.57 12.69 -9.45
C GLY A 564 -22.43 13.73 -10.57
N PRO A 565 -23.53 14.07 -11.24
CA PRO A 565 -23.51 15.00 -12.39
C PRO A 565 -23.10 16.42 -12.01
N ASP A 566 -23.41 16.85 -10.78
CA ASP A 566 -23.11 18.20 -10.28
C ASP A 566 -21.72 18.29 -9.61
N PHE A 567 -20.82 17.34 -9.90
CA PHE A 567 -19.50 17.31 -9.29
C PHE A 567 -18.67 18.53 -9.67
N GLU A 568 -18.31 19.31 -8.66
CA GLU A 568 -17.50 20.52 -8.75
C GLU A 568 -16.12 20.37 -8.08
N GLY A 569 -15.81 19.19 -7.52
CA GLY A 569 -14.56 18.95 -6.81
C GLY A 569 -13.33 19.01 -7.71
N VAL A 570 -12.15 19.00 -7.06
CA VAL A 570 -10.87 18.87 -7.75
C VAL A 570 -10.65 17.41 -8.15
N ILE A 571 -10.21 17.19 -9.39
CA ILE A 571 -9.62 15.94 -9.85
C ILE A 571 -8.14 16.22 -10.12
N GLY A 572 -7.29 15.80 -9.19
CA GLY A 572 -5.84 15.89 -9.33
C GLY A 572 -5.29 14.64 -10.00
N PHE A 573 -4.86 14.77 -11.25
CA PHE A 573 -4.07 13.75 -11.93
C PHE A 573 -2.60 13.97 -11.60
N ASP A 574 -2.14 13.35 -10.52
CA ASP A 574 -0.74 13.30 -10.14
C ASP A 574 0.00 12.26 -10.99
N GLU A 575 1.23 12.58 -11.40
CA GLU A 575 1.95 11.87 -12.47
C GLU A 575 1.12 11.68 -13.76
N ALA A 576 0.47 12.76 -14.23
CA ALA A 576 -0.46 12.74 -15.36
C ALA A 576 0.08 12.11 -16.65
N HIS A 577 1.41 12.01 -16.83
CA HIS A 577 2.03 11.33 -17.96
C HIS A 577 1.67 9.84 -18.05
N GLU A 578 1.22 9.23 -16.95
CA GLU A 578 0.66 7.87 -16.91
C GLU A 578 -0.63 7.73 -17.76
N MET A 579 -1.28 8.84 -18.13
CA MET A 579 -2.40 8.85 -19.08
C MET A 579 -1.95 8.94 -20.54
N GLY A 580 -0.64 8.92 -20.82
CA GLY A 580 -0.11 8.93 -22.19
C GLY A 580 -0.71 7.84 -23.08
N GLY A 581 -0.81 8.12 -24.39
CA GLY A 581 -1.29 7.15 -25.37
C GLY A 581 -2.81 6.98 -25.46
N VAL A 582 -3.62 7.90 -24.92
CA VAL A 582 -5.11 7.85 -24.96
C VAL A 582 -5.69 7.63 -26.35
N GLY A 583 -5.10 8.23 -27.39
CA GLY A 583 -5.65 8.19 -28.75
C GLY A 583 -5.25 6.99 -29.58
N GLY A 584 -4.42 6.09 -29.03
CA GLY A 584 -3.56 5.28 -29.88
C GLY A 584 -2.60 6.19 -30.68
N GLY A 585 -1.65 5.58 -31.37
CA GLY A 585 -0.71 6.35 -32.17
C GLY A 585 0.20 5.44 -32.96
N GLU A 586 0.81 5.97 -34.02
CA GLU A 586 1.95 5.31 -34.65
C GLU A 586 3.15 5.40 -33.70
N GLY A 587 3.51 4.26 -33.13
CA GLY A 587 4.84 4.07 -32.59
C GLY A 587 5.78 3.55 -33.67
N ALA A 588 7.07 3.48 -33.38
CA ALA A 588 8.09 2.85 -34.24
C ALA A 588 7.87 1.33 -34.50
N LEU A 589 6.71 0.78 -34.09
CA LEU A 589 6.26 -0.60 -34.22
C LEU A 589 4.89 -0.69 -34.95
N GLY A 590 4.42 0.41 -35.56
CA GLY A 590 3.10 0.51 -36.19
C GLY A 590 2.03 1.14 -35.29
N ARG A 591 0.76 1.06 -35.71
CA ARG A 591 -0.40 1.55 -34.95
C ARG A 591 -0.50 0.81 -33.61
N LYS A 592 -0.31 1.54 -32.51
CA LYS A 592 -0.58 1.07 -31.14
C LYS A 592 -2.04 1.34 -30.80
N GLU A 593 -2.73 0.32 -30.28
CA GLU A 593 -4.02 0.49 -29.63
C GLU A 593 -3.91 1.49 -28.46
N GLY A 594 -4.97 2.28 -28.25
CA GLY A 594 -5.01 3.30 -27.22
C GLY A 594 -4.82 2.73 -25.81
N SER A 595 -4.10 3.47 -24.96
CA SER A 595 -3.93 3.12 -23.56
C SER A 595 -5.28 3.14 -22.85
N LEU A 596 -5.78 1.96 -22.45
CA LEU A 596 -7.00 1.82 -21.63
C LEU A 596 -6.94 2.68 -20.36
N GLN A 597 -5.75 2.81 -19.78
CA GLN A 597 -5.48 3.66 -18.63
C GLN A 597 -5.74 5.14 -18.95
N GLY A 598 -5.13 5.61 -20.05
CA GLY A 598 -5.32 6.97 -20.53
C GLY A 598 -6.78 7.26 -20.93
N LEU A 599 -7.44 6.30 -21.58
CA LEU A 599 -8.85 6.38 -21.95
C LEU A 599 -9.74 6.54 -20.72
N CYS A 600 -9.56 5.72 -19.68
CA CYS A 600 -10.36 5.85 -18.45
C CYS A 600 -10.12 7.19 -17.73
N GLY A 601 -8.88 7.71 -17.77
CA GLY A 601 -8.55 9.04 -17.27
C GLY A 601 -9.30 10.16 -18.00
N VAL A 602 -9.36 10.09 -19.34
CA VAL A 602 -10.13 11.06 -20.14
C VAL A 602 -11.64 10.89 -19.98
N LEU A 603 -12.14 9.66 -19.92
CA LEU A 603 -13.56 9.41 -19.68
C LEU A 603 -14.02 9.93 -18.31
N LEU A 604 -13.18 9.83 -17.27
CA LEU A 604 -13.50 10.37 -15.95
C LEU A 604 -13.75 11.88 -16.01
N GLN A 605 -12.84 12.64 -16.63
CA GLN A 605 -13.03 14.08 -16.81
C GLN A 605 -14.17 14.39 -17.80
N ASN A 606 -14.38 13.60 -18.85
CA ASN A 606 -15.44 13.86 -19.83
C ASN A 606 -16.84 13.70 -19.23
N ASN A 607 -17.03 12.76 -18.30
CA ASN A 607 -18.31 12.53 -17.63
C ASN A 607 -18.59 13.51 -16.48
N LEU A 608 -17.66 14.40 -16.14
CA LEU A 608 -17.80 15.37 -15.04
C LEU A 608 -17.53 16.80 -15.56
N PRO A 609 -18.47 17.44 -16.28
CA PRO A 609 -18.27 18.73 -16.96
C PRO A 609 -17.78 19.86 -16.03
N GLY A 610 -18.33 19.90 -14.81
CA GLY A 610 -18.04 20.92 -13.78
C GLY A 610 -16.78 20.68 -12.96
N ALA A 611 -16.09 19.55 -13.13
CA ALA A 611 -14.91 19.17 -12.36
C ALA A 611 -13.74 20.14 -12.57
N ARG A 612 -12.97 20.36 -11.50
CA ARG A 612 -11.76 21.20 -11.50
C ARG A 612 -10.54 20.33 -11.76
N ILE A 613 -10.12 20.26 -13.02
CA ILE A 613 -9.04 19.34 -13.42
C ILE A 613 -7.67 19.99 -13.18
N LEU A 614 -6.81 19.27 -12.44
CA LEU A 614 -5.40 19.59 -12.25
C LEU A 614 -4.56 18.47 -12.86
N TYR A 615 -3.75 18.76 -13.87
CA TYR A 615 -2.76 17.83 -14.41
C TYR A 615 -1.41 18.15 -13.77
N ALA A 616 -0.81 17.22 -13.03
CA ALA A 616 0.48 17.42 -12.39
C ALA A 616 1.51 16.41 -12.93
N THR A 617 2.49 16.89 -13.70
CA THR A 617 3.61 16.07 -14.19
C THR A 617 4.78 16.94 -14.62
N ALA A 618 6.01 16.50 -14.37
CA ALA A 618 7.22 17.22 -14.79
C ALA A 618 7.48 17.15 -16.30
N THR A 619 6.84 16.21 -17.02
CA THR A 619 7.12 15.86 -18.42
C THR A 619 6.08 16.39 -19.41
N ALA A 620 5.33 17.42 -19.02
CA ALA A 620 4.25 18.00 -19.82
C ALA A 620 4.70 18.42 -21.23
N ALA A 621 5.83 19.12 -21.30
CA ALA A 621 6.34 19.77 -22.51
C ALA A 621 7.43 18.97 -23.25
N SER A 622 7.65 17.69 -22.90
CA SER A 622 8.71 16.87 -23.53
C SER A 622 8.23 16.10 -24.76
N ASP A 623 6.94 15.76 -24.84
CA ASP A 623 6.33 15.06 -25.97
C ASP A 623 4.88 15.56 -26.14
N VAL A 624 4.48 15.87 -27.38
CA VAL A 624 3.10 16.28 -27.73
C VAL A 624 2.05 15.28 -27.26
N ASN A 625 2.38 13.99 -27.22
CA ASN A 625 1.47 12.94 -26.76
C ASN A 625 1.08 13.12 -25.27
N ASN A 626 1.91 13.84 -24.50
CA ASN A 626 1.60 14.18 -23.10
C ASN A 626 0.57 15.32 -22.97
N LEU A 627 0.18 15.97 -24.07
CA LEU A 627 -0.92 16.94 -24.08
C LEU A 627 -2.24 16.33 -24.58
N ALA A 628 -2.19 15.14 -25.19
CA ALA A 628 -3.36 14.48 -25.77
C ALA A 628 -4.45 14.13 -24.74
N TYR A 629 -4.08 13.89 -23.48
CA TYR A 629 -5.03 13.62 -22.39
C TYR A 629 -5.53 14.89 -21.68
N ALA A 630 -4.88 16.03 -21.93
CA ALA A 630 -5.14 17.29 -21.25
C ALA A 630 -6.31 18.06 -21.91
N VAL A 631 -7.43 17.35 -22.12
CA VAL A 631 -8.55 17.81 -22.95
C VAL A 631 -9.23 19.07 -22.41
N ARG A 632 -9.01 19.42 -21.13
CA ARG A 632 -9.55 20.64 -20.51
C ARG A 632 -8.71 21.88 -20.70
N LEU A 633 -7.57 21.81 -21.40
CA LEU A 633 -6.76 23.00 -21.67
C LEU A 633 -7.28 23.87 -22.83
N GLY A 634 -8.21 23.37 -23.64
CA GLY A 634 -8.70 24.09 -24.81
C GLY A 634 -7.65 24.22 -25.91
N LEU A 635 -6.85 23.17 -26.11
CA LEU A 635 -5.82 23.10 -27.15
C LEU A 635 -6.42 22.84 -28.55
N TRP A 636 -7.65 22.36 -28.61
CA TRP A 636 -8.40 22.10 -29.84
C TRP A 636 -9.90 22.31 -29.59
N GLY A 637 -10.67 22.40 -30.67
CA GLY A 637 -12.11 22.62 -30.66
C GLY A 637 -12.50 24.05 -31.06
N PRO A 638 -13.73 24.48 -30.75
CA PRO A 638 -14.25 25.81 -31.09
C PRO A 638 -13.33 26.94 -30.63
N GLU A 639 -13.15 27.95 -31.48
CA GLU A 639 -12.29 29.12 -31.24
C GLU A 639 -10.80 28.81 -31.02
N THR A 640 -10.32 27.63 -31.47
CA THR A 640 -8.90 27.26 -31.45
C THR A 640 -8.36 27.07 -32.87
N ALA A 641 -7.04 27.02 -33.02
CA ALA A 641 -6.38 26.78 -34.32
C ALA A 641 -6.54 25.34 -34.83
N PHE A 642 -6.97 24.40 -33.98
CA PHE A 642 -7.02 22.97 -34.29
C PHE A 642 -8.45 22.45 -34.10
N ALA A 643 -9.04 21.85 -35.13
CA ALA A 643 -10.43 21.40 -35.04
C ALA A 643 -10.61 20.24 -34.05
N ASN A 644 -9.63 19.34 -34.00
CA ASN A 644 -9.64 18.16 -33.13
C ASN A 644 -8.23 17.79 -32.64
N ARG A 645 -8.19 16.82 -31.73
CA ARG A 645 -6.98 16.31 -31.09
C ARG A 645 -5.99 15.73 -32.10
N GLU A 646 -6.47 14.96 -33.07
CA GLU A 646 -5.63 14.28 -34.06
C GLU A 646 -4.88 15.30 -34.92
N GLN A 647 -5.55 16.36 -35.34
CA GLN A 647 -4.93 17.47 -36.07
C GLN A 647 -3.89 18.19 -35.21
N PHE A 648 -4.21 18.51 -33.95
CA PHE A 648 -3.27 19.12 -33.01
C PHE A 648 -1.99 18.27 -32.87
N ILE A 649 -2.12 16.96 -32.64
CA ILE A 649 -0.96 16.08 -32.47
C ILE A 649 -0.12 16.02 -33.75
N ALA A 650 -0.76 15.90 -34.92
CA ALA A 650 -0.06 15.81 -36.20
C ALA A 650 0.74 17.08 -36.51
N ASP A 651 0.13 18.26 -36.35
CA ASP A 651 0.73 19.54 -36.70
C ASP A 651 1.85 19.93 -35.74
N ILE A 652 1.66 19.75 -34.42
CA ILE A 652 2.72 20.02 -33.43
C ILE A 652 3.87 19.03 -33.57
N ARG A 653 3.60 17.73 -33.86
CA ARG A 653 4.65 16.75 -34.12
C ARG A 653 5.50 17.13 -35.33
N LYS A 654 4.88 17.63 -36.41
CA LYS A 654 5.59 18.13 -37.60
C LYS A 654 6.46 19.35 -37.27
N GLY A 655 6.01 20.22 -36.35
CA GLY A 655 6.75 21.39 -35.90
C GLY A 655 7.86 21.11 -34.89
N GLY A 656 7.93 19.89 -34.33
CA GLY A 656 8.98 19.48 -33.41
C GLY A 656 9.03 20.30 -32.10
N ILE A 657 10.23 20.44 -31.54
CA ILE A 657 10.45 21.08 -30.23
C ILE A 657 9.99 22.54 -30.22
N ALA A 658 10.25 23.29 -31.30
CA ALA A 658 9.89 24.71 -31.38
C ALA A 658 8.37 24.94 -31.31
N ALA A 659 7.57 24.07 -31.95
CA ALA A 659 6.12 24.13 -31.84
C ALA A 659 5.63 23.77 -30.42
N MET A 660 6.26 22.81 -29.76
CA MET A 660 5.94 22.46 -28.38
C MET A 660 6.25 23.60 -27.39
N GLU A 661 7.38 24.29 -27.58
CA GLU A 661 7.72 25.47 -26.79
C GLU A 661 6.70 26.60 -26.98
N LEU A 662 6.21 26.81 -28.21
CA LEU A 662 5.15 27.78 -28.48
C LEU A 662 3.85 27.43 -27.74
N VAL A 663 3.43 26.16 -27.77
CA VAL A 663 2.24 25.70 -27.03
C VAL A 663 2.40 25.92 -25.53
N ALA A 664 3.56 25.58 -24.95
CA ALA A 664 3.83 25.82 -23.53
C ALA A 664 3.77 27.31 -23.17
N ARG A 665 4.32 28.17 -24.03
CA ARG A 665 4.31 29.63 -23.92
C ARG A 665 2.89 30.20 -23.98
N ASP A 666 2.07 29.74 -24.92
CA ASP A 666 0.68 30.16 -25.05
C ASP A 666 -0.16 29.73 -23.85
N LEU A 667 0.02 28.49 -23.37
CA LEU A 667 -0.64 28.02 -22.15
C LEU A 667 -0.24 28.86 -20.92
N LYS A 668 1.02 29.30 -20.81
CA LYS A 668 1.45 30.22 -19.75
C LYS A 668 0.77 31.58 -19.89
N ALA A 669 0.71 32.15 -21.09
CA ALA A 669 0.05 33.43 -21.38
C ALA A 669 -1.46 33.39 -21.09
N LEU A 670 -2.09 32.23 -21.26
CA LEU A 670 -3.49 31.99 -20.90
C LEU A 670 -3.70 31.70 -19.40
N GLY A 671 -2.62 31.56 -18.62
CA GLY A 671 -2.68 31.25 -17.19
C GLY A 671 -3.05 29.79 -16.90
N LEU A 672 -2.84 28.90 -17.87
CA LEU A 672 -3.21 27.48 -17.80
C LEU A 672 -2.01 26.56 -17.53
N TYR A 673 -0.78 27.09 -17.56
CA TYR A 673 0.44 26.29 -17.39
C TYR A 673 1.52 27.02 -16.58
N THR A 674 2.24 26.26 -15.75
CA THR A 674 3.46 26.69 -15.06
C THR A 674 4.39 25.51 -14.94
N ALA A 675 5.69 25.73 -15.15
CA ALA A 675 6.72 24.69 -15.01
C ALA A 675 7.99 25.28 -14.43
N ARG A 676 8.40 24.75 -13.28
CA ARG A 676 9.58 25.20 -12.52
C ARG A 676 10.45 24.01 -12.16
N ALA A 677 11.76 24.15 -12.26
CA ALA A 677 12.72 23.14 -11.83
C ALA A 677 13.52 23.64 -10.63
N LEU A 678 14.14 22.73 -9.87
CA LEU A 678 15.16 23.13 -8.90
C LEU A 678 16.38 23.69 -9.65
N SER A 679 16.99 24.72 -9.08
CA SER A 679 18.29 25.19 -9.54
C SER A 679 19.37 24.14 -9.29
N PHE A 680 20.28 23.98 -10.24
CA PHE A 680 21.52 23.22 -10.06
C PHE A 680 22.66 24.10 -9.49
N ASP A 681 22.35 25.31 -9.05
CA ASP A 681 23.33 26.16 -8.37
C ASP A 681 23.90 25.45 -7.14
N GLY A 682 25.23 25.38 -7.07
CA GLY A 682 25.95 24.60 -6.05
C GLY A 682 25.97 23.08 -6.25
N VAL A 683 25.52 22.56 -7.40
CA VAL A 683 25.59 21.12 -7.73
C VAL A 683 26.75 20.84 -8.66
N GLU A 684 27.65 19.95 -8.23
CA GLU A 684 28.76 19.42 -9.04
C GLU A 684 28.44 18.01 -9.53
N TYR A 685 28.84 17.70 -10.77
CA TYR A 685 28.63 16.39 -11.38
C TYR A 685 29.97 15.75 -11.71
N GLU A 686 30.21 14.55 -11.18
CA GLU A 686 31.40 13.76 -11.46
C GLU A 686 31.01 12.33 -11.85
N ILE A 687 31.62 11.80 -12.92
CA ILE A 687 31.44 10.40 -13.32
C ILE A 687 32.51 9.56 -12.62
N LEU A 688 32.13 8.86 -11.55
CA LEU A 688 33.00 7.90 -10.88
C LEU A 688 33.13 6.61 -11.71
N ARG A 689 34.21 6.50 -12.49
CA ARG A 689 34.50 5.33 -13.33
C ARG A 689 35.23 4.25 -12.52
N HIS A 690 34.72 3.02 -12.57
CA HIS A 690 35.46 1.83 -12.10
C HIS A 690 36.14 1.16 -13.30
N GLU A 691 37.47 1.04 -13.26
CA GLU A 691 38.22 0.27 -14.25
C GLU A 691 38.27 -1.20 -13.85
N LEU A 692 37.82 -2.07 -14.74
CA LEU A 692 37.85 -3.51 -14.50
C LEU A 692 39.30 -4.02 -14.50
N THR A 693 39.66 -4.69 -13.41
CA THR A 693 40.95 -5.38 -13.30
C THR A 693 41.01 -6.59 -14.23
N PRO A 694 42.20 -7.06 -14.64
CA PRO A 694 42.35 -8.28 -15.42
C PRO A 694 41.65 -9.49 -14.81
N GLY A 695 41.65 -9.61 -13.47
CA GLY A 695 40.96 -10.68 -12.77
C GLY A 695 39.43 -10.58 -12.88
N GLN A 696 38.86 -9.38 -12.80
CA GLN A 696 37.42 -9.16 -12.99
C GLN A 696 36.99 -9.44 -14.42
N ILE A 697 37.80 -9.06 -15.42
CA ILE A 697 37.57 -9.38 -16.83
C ILE A 697 37.52 -10.90 -17.01
N ALA A 698 38.52 -11.63 -16.49
CA ALA A 698 38.54 -13.09 -16.57
C ALA A 698 37.32 -13.75 -15.90
N ILE A 699 36.82 -13.21 -14.79
CA ILE A 699 35.58 -13.69 -14.14
C ILE A 699 34.37 -13.45 -15.05
N TYR A 700 34.26 -12.25 -15.63
CA TYR A 700 33.16 -11.91 -16.55
C TYR A 700 33.14 -12.85 -17.75
N ASP A 701 34.29 -13.03 -18.40
CA ASP A 701 34.45 -13.88 -19.58
C ASP A 701 34.10 -15.33 -19.27
N ARG A 702 34.55 -15.86 -18.13
CA ARG A 702 34.23 -17.24 -17.72
C ARG A 702 32.72 -17.46 -17.51
N TYR A 703 32.02 -16.48 -16.94
CA TYR A 703 30.57 -16.55 -16.84
C TYR A 703 29.90 -16.38 -18.21
N ALA A 704 30.42 -15.53 -19.09
CA ALA A 704 29.93 -15.39 -20.45
C ALA A 704 30.03 -16.71 -21.22
N GLU A 705 31.17 -17.41 -21.13
CA GLU A 705 31.36 -18.75 -21.68
C GLU A 705 30.32 -19.74 -21.14
N ALA A 706 30.09 -19.75 -19.82
CA ALA A 706 29.08 -20.61 -19.20
C ALA A 706 27.66 -20.31 -19.70
N TRP A 707 27.28 -19.03 -19.80
CA TRP A 707 25.98 -18.62 -20.33
C TRP A 707 25.82 -18.95 -21.82
N GLN A 708 26.90 -18.90 -22.61
CA GLN A 708 26.87 -19.35 -24.00
C GLN A 708 26.58 -20.84 -24.12
N VAL A 709 27.11 -21.68 -23.22
CA VAL A 709 26.78 -23.11 -23.21
C VAL A 709 25.27 -23.30 -23.02
N ILE A 710 24.66 -22.57 -22.08
CA ILE A 710 23.21 -22.67 -21.83
C ILE A 710 22.43 -22.15 -23.05
N HIS A 711 22.84 -21.02 -23.63
CA HIS A 711 22.19 -20.42 -24.79
C HIS A 711 22.19 -21.37 -26.01
N ARG A 712 23.35 -21.98 -26.33
CA ARG A 712 23.48 -22.93 -27.43
C ARG A 712 22.60 -24.17 -27.28
N ASN A 713 22.33 -24.60 -26.04
CA ASN A 713 21.54 -25.79 -25.76
C ASN A 713 20.05 -25.49 -25.50
N MET A 714 19.64 -24.22 -25.47
CA MET A 714 18.27 -23.82 -25.12
C MET A 714 17.25 -24.35 -26.13
N GLU A 715 17.49 -24.17 -27.44
CA GLU A 715 16.57 -24.67 -28.48
C GLU A 715 16.47 -26.20 -28.44
N ARG A 716 17.60 -26.89 -28.27
CA ARG A 716 17.62 -28.35 -28.12
C ARG A 716 16.85 -28.83 -26.87
N ALA A 717 16.92 -28.09 -25.77
CA ALA A 717 16.13 -28.39 -24.57
C ALA A 717 14.62 -28.17 -24.80
N LEU A 718 14.22 -27.19 -25.60
CA LEU A 718 12.82 -26.96 -25.99
C LEU A 718 12.27 -28.07 -26.89
N GLU A 719 13.09 -28.61 -27.78
CA GLU A 719 12.76 -29.80 -28.59
C GLU A 719 12.57 -31.04 -27.70
N LEU A 720 13.54 -31.34 -26.82
CA LEU A 720 13.49 -32.51 -25.93
C LEU A 720 12.32 -32.47 -24.93
N THR A 721 11.80 -31.27 -24.63
CA THR A 721 10.66 -31.08 -23.72
C THR A 721 9.31 -30.99 -24.44
N GLY A 722 9.29 -31.20 -25.77
CA GLY A 722 8.05 -31.20 -26.57
C GLY A 722 7.40 -29.82 -26.71
N VAL A 723 8.15 -28.73 -26.49
CA VAL A 723 7.68 -27.35 -26.72
C VAL A 723 7.78 -26.98 -28.20
N VAL A 724 8.79 -27.54 -28.89
CA VAL A 724 9.00 -27.45 -30.34
C VAL A 724 9.05 -28.87 -30.89
N ASP A 725 8.37 -29.12 -32.01
CA ASP A 725 8.45 -30.38 -32.72
C ASP A 725 9.70 -30.41 -33.62
N PRO A 726 10.68 -31.31 -33.38
CA PRO A 726 11.91 -31.37 -34.16
C PRO A 726 11.73 -31.95 -35.58
N LEU A 727 10.59 -32.57 -35.91
CA LEU A 727 10.33 -33.17 -37.23
C LEU A 727 9.57 -32.23 -38.17
N GLU A 728 8.70 -31.37 -37.62
CA GLU A 728 7.88 -30.42 -38.40
C GLU A 728 8.34 -28.95 -38.26
N ASP A 729 9.38 -28.67 -37.45
CA ASP A 729 9.82 -27.32 -37.05
C ASP A 729 8.68 -26.41 -36.55
N ARG A 730 7.66 -27.05 -35.95
CA ARG A 730 6.43 -26.40 -35.51
C ARG A 730 6.46 -26.16 -34.02
N THR A 731 6.16 -24.93 -33.60
CA THR A 731 6.05 -24.60 -32.16
C THR A 731 4.72 -25.14 -31.62
N LEU A 732 4.80 -26.17 -30.77
CA LEU A 732 3.62 -26.84 -30.18
C LEU A 732 3.00 -26.00 -29.04
N ASN A 733 3.82 -25.18 -28.36
CA ASN A 733 3.34 -24.25 -27.34
C ASN A 733 4.11 -22.92 -27.40
N SER A 734 3.54 -21.95 -28.12
CA SER A 734 4.13 -20.62 -28.34
C SER A 734 4.29 -19.84 -27.03
N GLY A 735 3.36 -19.99 -26.08
CA GLY A 735 3.42 -19.36 -24.77
C GLY A 735 4.59 -19.90 -23.93
N ALA A 736 4.81 -21.21 -23.92
CA ALA A 736 5.92 -21.85 -23.21
C ALA A 736 7.29 -21.47 -23.82
N LYS A 737 7.39 -21.44 -25.16
CA LYS A 737 8.60 -20.99 -25.88
C LYS A 737 8.95 -19.53 -25.55
N ALA A 738 7.96 -18.64 -25.63
CA ALA A 738 8.15 -17.23 -25.28
C ALA A 738 8.54 -17.04 -23.80
N ALA A 739 7.89 -17.78 -22.89
CA ALA A 739 8.18 -17.75 -21.46
C ALA A 739 9.61 -18.26 -21.15
N ALA A 740 10.06 -19.33 -21.80
CA ALA A 740 11.40 -19.88 -21.61
C ALA A 740 12.49 -18.88 -22.06
N ARG A 741 12.35 -18.33 -23.28
CA ARG A 741 13.27 -17.32 -23.82
C ARG A 741 13.30 -16.06 -22.94
N SER A 742 12.12 -15.57 -22.55
CA SER A 742 12.01 -14.40 -21.67
C SER A 742 12.68 -14.64 -20.31
N ARG A 743 12.46 -15.80 -19.68
CA ARG A 743 13.08 -16.16 -18.40
C ARG A 743 14.60 -16.27 -18.52
N PHE A 744 15.10 -16.90 -19.58
CA PHE A 744 16.53 -17.03 -19.84
C PHE A 744 17.18 -15.65 -19.96
N GLU A 745 16.70 -14.81 -20.88
CA GLU A 745 17.26 -13.48 -21.12
C GLU A 745 17.19 -12.58 -19.88
N THR A 746 16.04 -12.59 -19.19
CA THR A 746 15.86 -11.81 -17.97
C THR A 746 16.83 -12.26 -16.86
N THR A 747 17.04 -13.57 -16.72
CA THR A 747 17.95 -14.11 -15.70
C THR A 747 19.41 -13.78 -16.03
N LYS A 748 19.79 -13.91 -17.31
CA LYS A 748 21.12 -13.55 -17.83
C LYS A 748 21.42 -12.07 -17.56
N GLN A 749 20.52 -11.16 -17.92
CA GLN A 749 20.70 -9.72 -17.69
C GLN A 749 20.83 -9.38 -16.20
N ARG A 750 19.98 -9.96 -15.33
CA ARG A 750 20.08 -9.76 -13.88
C ARG A 750 21.41 -10.27 -13.34
N PHE A 751 21.86 -11.43 -13.80
CA PHE A 751 23.13 -12.02 -13.37
C PHE A 751 24.30 -11.09 -13.67
N PHE A 752 24.45 -10.65 -14.93
CA PHE A 752 25.54 -9.75 -15.31
C PHE A 752 25.40 -8.36 -14.68
N GLY A 753 24.17 -7.87 -14.50
CA GLY A 753 23.92 -6.64 -13.75
C GLY A 753 24.45 -6.71 -12.31
N GLN A 754 24.19 -7.82 -11.61
CA GLN A 754 24.70 -8.03 -10.25
C GLN A 754 26.22 -8.25 -10.24
N LEU A 755 26.77 -8.98 -11.21
CA LEU A 755 28.21 -9.19 -11.33
C LEU A 755 28.95 -7.86 -11.50
N LEU A 756 28.53 -7.04 -12.47
CA LEU A 756 29.12 -5.72 -12.69
C LEU A 756 28.90 -4.77 -11.51
N LEU A 757 27.75 -4.83 -10.84
CA LEU A 757 27.50 -4.04 -9.63
C LEU A 757 28.50 -4.41 -8.54
N SER A 758 28.69 -5.70 -8.29
CA SER A 758 29.65 -6.19 -7.28
C SER A 758 31.10 -5.79 -7.60
N MET A 759 31.48 -5.80 -8.88
CA MET A 759 32.81 -5.36 -9.32
C MET A 759 33.03 -3.87 -9.03
N LYS A 760 31.98 -3.03 -9.15
CA LYS A 760 32.05 -1.58 -8.92
C LYS A 760 32.09 -1.20 -7.43
N LEU A 761 31.62 -2.06 -6.53
CA LEU A 761 31.49 -1.73 -5.10
C LEU A 761 32.77 -1.19 -4.46
N PRO A 762 33.99 -1.74 -4.70
CA PRO A 762 35.20 -1.21 -4.07
C PRO A 762 35.46 0.26 -4.40
N THR A 763 35.28 0.67 -5.66
CA THR A 763 35.46 2.09 -6.07
C THR A 763 34.41 2.99 -5.45
N VAL A 764 33.15 2.54 -5.40
CA VAL A 764 32.06 3.30 -4.78
C VAL A 764 32.30 3.43 -3.27
N ILE A 765 32.66 2.35 -2.57
CA ILE A 765 32.95 2.36 -1.13
C ILE A 765 34.09 3.32 -0.82
N ALA A 766 35.18 3.28 -1.57
CA ALA A 766 36.30 4.21 -1.38
C ALA A 766 35.88 5.69 -1.54
N ALA A 767 35.04 5.99 -2.53
CA ALA A 767 34.51 7.35 -2.70
C ALA A 767 33.57 7.76 -1.54
N ILE A 768 32.73 6.83 -1.06
CA ILE A 768 31.87 7.07 0.10
C ILE A 768 32.72 7.38 1.34
N GLU A 769 33.75 6.59 1.61
CA GLU A 769 34.67 6.80 2.73
C GLU A 769 35.34 8.18 2.63
N ALA A 770 35.84 8.56 1.45
CA ALA A 770 36.44 9.88 1.24
C ALA A 770 35.45 11.05 1.51
N HIS A 771 34.20 10.94 1.07
CA HIS A 771 33.18 11.95 1.34
C HIS A 771 32.78 12.01 2.82
N LEU A 772 32.69 10.86 3.49
CA LEU A 772 32.42 10.80 4.93
C LEU A 772 33.58 11.39 5.75
N ASP A 773 34.82 11.12 5.36
CA ASP A 773 36.03 11.71 5.96
C ASP A 773 36.08 13.24 5.78
N ALA A 774 35.52 13.74 4.68
CA ALA A 774 35.30 15.17 4.44
C ALA A 774 34.08 15.74 5.21
N ASN A 775 33.48 14.98 6.12
CA ASN A 775 32.30 15.34 6.92
C ASN A 775 31.07 15.67 6.05
N GLN A 776 30.95 15.04 4.88
CA GLN A 776 29.81 15.17 3.98
C GLN A 776 28.81 14.02 4.21
N SER A 777 27.54 14.25 3.89
CA SER A 777 26.52 13.20 3.90
C SER A 777 26.42 12.53 2.53
N VAL A 778 26.38 11.21 2.52
CA VAL A 778 26.30 10.42 1.30
C VAL A 778 24.90 9.81 1.16
N VAL A 779 24.29 10.01 0.00
CA VAL A 779 23.03 9.35 -0.39
C VAL A 779 23.28 8.48 -1.61
N ILE A 780 22.99 7.19 -1.50
CA ILE A 780 23.17 6.22 -2.59
C ILE A 780 21.82 5.91 -3.21
N GLN A 781 21.69 6.16 -4.51
CA GLN A 781 20.53 5.76 -5.29
C GLN A 781 20.95 4.75 -6.36
N LEU A 782 20.32 3.58 -6.35
CA LEU A 782 20.48 2.58 -7.40
C LEU A 782 19.41 2.82 -8.48
N VAL A 783 19.84 3.23 -9.67
CA VAL A 783 18.93 3.48 -10.81
C VAL A 783 19.31 2.54 -11.96
N THR A 784 18.35 1.77 -12.46
CA THR A 784 18.53 0.91 -13.65
C THR A 784 18.27 1.72 -14.91
N THR A 785 19.26 2.45 -15.40
CA THR A 785 19.15 3.28 -16.62
C THR A 785 19.18 2.48 -17.93
N ALA A 786 19.66 1.23 -17.88
CA ALA A 786 19.83 0.38 -19.06
C ALA A 786 18.52 0.14 -19.82
N GLN A 787 17.37 0.07 -19.13
CA GLN A 787 16.09 -0.15 -19.78
C GLN A 787 15.65 1.06 -20.61
N SER A 788 15.78 2.29 -20.10
CA SER A 788 15.42 3.50 -20.85
C SER A 788 16.34 3.75 -22.05
N ILE A 789 17.64 3.43 -21.92
CA ILE A 789 18.61 3.53 -23.03
C ILE A 789 18.31 2.45 -24.08
N LEU A 790 18.09 1.20 -23.65
CA LEU A 790 17.72 0.10 -24.52
C LEU A 790 16.39 0.38 -25.24
N ASP A 791 15.37 0.88 -24.53
CA ASP A 791 14.07 1.23 -25.11
C ASP A 791 14.19 2.36 -26.14
N ARG A 792 15.03 3.38 -25.87
CA ARG A 792 15.33 4.45 -26.82
C ARG A 792 16.01 3.91 -28.08
N ARG A 793 17.07 3.10 -27.92
CA ARG A 793 17.81 2.51 -29.04
C ARG A 793 16.94 1.55 -29.84
N LEU A 794 16.21 0.65 -29.17
CA LEU A 794 15.23 -0.22 -29.82
C LEU A 794 14.20 0.60 -30.59
N GLY A 795 13.77 1.75 -30.06
CA GLY A 795 12.86 2.69 -30.73
C GLY A 795 13.44 3.34 -32.00
N GLU A 796 14.76 3.50 -32.08
CA GLU A 796 15.48 4.06 -33.23
C GLU A 796 15.72 3.03 -34.36
N LEU A 797 15.68 1.72 -34.06
CA LEU A 797 15.89 0.66 -35.05
C LEU A 797 14.69 0.44 -35.98
N SER A 798 14.97 0.24 -37.26
CA SER A 798 14.01 -0.20 -38.27
C SER A 798 13.58 -1.66 -38.07
N ALA A 799 12.52 -2.08 -38.76
CA ALA A 799 12.03 -3.47 -38.68
C ALA A 799 13.07 -4.50 -39.16
N GLY A 800 13.94 -4.13 -40.10
CA GLY A 800 15.04 -4.98 -40.58
C GLY A 800 16.19 -5.08 -39.57
N GLU A 801 16.61 -3.96 -38.98
CA GLU A 801 17.68 -3.93 -37.97
C GLU A 801 17.27 -4.60 -36.64
N ARG A 802 15.97 -4.68 -36.34
CA ARG A 802 15.47 -5.48 -35.21
C ARG A 802 15.45 -6.99 -35.49
N ALA A 803 15.45 -7.41 -36.76
CA ALA A 803 15.43 -8.83 -37.12
C ALA A 803 16.82 -9.45 -36.96
N ASP A 804 17.88 -8.70 -37.28
CA ASP A 804 19.29 -9.03 -36.99
C ASP A 804 19.83 -8.06 -35.94
N LEU A 805 19.52 -8.36 -34.68
CA LEU A 805 19.62 -7.43 -33.56
C LEU A 805 21.08 -7.28 -33.08
N GLU A 806 21.81 -6.35 -33.69
CA GLU A 806 23.14 -5.93 -33.27
C GLU A 806 23.04 -4.55 -32.59
N ILE A 807 23.10 -4.51 -31.27
CA ILE A 807 22.98 -3.28 -30.49
C ILE A 807 24.24 -3.08 -29.66
N ASP A 808 24.99 -2.04 -30.00
CA ASP A 808 26.05 -1.54 -29.14
C ASP A 808 25.44 -0.71 -28.01
N LEU A 809 25.66 -1.16 -26.78
CA LEU A 809 25.19 -0.52 -25.55
C LEU A 809 26.30 0.28 -24.85
N SER A 810 27.47 0.41 -25.49
CA SER A 810 28.53 1.29 -24.99
C SER A 810 28.15 2.77 -25.15
N PRO A 811 28.62 3.67 -24.25
CA PRO A 811 28.26 5.08 -24.24
C PRO A 811 28.57 5.84 -25.54
#